data_AF-A0A1G5DFK8-F1
#
_entry.id   AF-A0A1G5DFK8-F1
#
_cell.length_a   1.000
_cell.length_b   1.000
_cell.length_c   1.000
_cell.angle_alpha   90.00
_cell.angle_beta   90.00
_cell.angle_gamma   90.00
#
_symmetry.space_group_name_H-M   'P 1'
#
loop_
_entity.id
_entity.type
_entity.pdbx_description
1 polymer ?
#
loop_
_entity_poly.entity_id
_entity_poly.type
_entity_poly.pdbx_seq_one_letter_code
_entity_poly.pdbx_strand_id
1 'polypeptide(L)'
;MRLGQHILPNTEEQYLKELGRTAENPETYVILDTSILGYLYKLHAAARKDFFNWTTELELTFGRLFIPAWAAHEYRAKFKAGKFSDYAPAGPTQLTNSLTTLRETAASFVDGDILNKIAYKGSREEFLEGFDKAIDELGSFTCVFNQQFDIWSIHGEIATTLSNCILDSDLADLCARASAVGDARNSHRLPPGFRDSGKSENKYGDLIIWFEILSLGKEKGFIQSATEEKNPRDLIFVTNDEKADWVYGPTKRLVEIKGEKKEIPNREPVLKLTDPRLVAEFQATVGHDKIHIVTLPILVKALSTIRPKGLENLASAIQIEDKVSKAREAEVTTQGGPADEESGATVTTEKLKYASETVLVPTRSTPLEENDSAAADFVFEYPLDALRDSAYELDGSDSIDAAIKALKSHNWYVQNPAVQNIKKFRDEEAEPRKWFVLGRNIYQAACGNAQKALEFMKNLDIELARFPQQTANHLLSGMLYEIYFNSDGEFRGTPKAAHIEEIMKAVMKAEFKNACDFIASKINNHENNIVFKPGSADCLPLIIQITEEQSEDDEQIKQTFVLQSVQFLGNERIATEDQIDVFFRSGPSRTTIDQIKSELSNSYAVPEWAIDVRLNLPQHANKILLLPPGKLLNLSR
;
A
#
# COMPACT_ATOMS: atom_id res chain seq x y z
N MET A 1 -9.73 -29.44 17.33
CA MET A 1 -10.26 -28.11 17.73
C MET A 1 -9.16 -27.36 18.45
N ARG A 2 -8.93 -26.08 18.13
CA ARG A 2 -7.89 -25.23 18.75
C ARG A 2 -8.53 -24.26 19.74
N LEU A 3 -7.85 -23.94 20.85
CA LEU A 3 -8.37 -23.06 21.90
C LEU A 3 -8.22 -21.56 21.60
N GLY A 4 -7.55 -21.21 20.50
CA GLY A 4 -7.11 -19.84 20.23
C GLY A 4 -5.87 -19.46 21.02
N GLN A 5 -5.28 -18.31 20.69
CA GLN A 5 -4.04 -17.82 21.26
C GLN A 5 -4.30 -16.57 22.10
N HIS A 6 -3.75 -16.54 23.31
CA HIS A 6 -3.76 -15.33 24.13
C HIS A 6 -2.71 -14.30 23.67
N ILE A 7 -1.58 -14.80 23.19
CA ILE A 7 -0.42 -14.04 22.73
C ILE A 7 -0.16 -14.40 21.28
N LEU A 8 -0.10 -13.40 20.41
CA LEU A 8 0.35 -13.58 19.04
C LEU A 8 1.86 -13.88 19.05
N PRO A 9 2.32 -15.05 18.54
CA PRO A 9 3.69 -15.55 18.72
C PRO A 9 4.74 -14.79 17.90
N ASN A 10 4.29 -14.02 16.93
CA ASN A 10 5.10 -13.25 16.00
C ASN A 10 5.06 -11.77 16.37
N THR A 11 6.12 -11.03 16.05
CA THR A 11 6.07 -9.57 16.02
C THR A 11 5.15 -9.09 14.90
N GLU A 12 4.71 -7.82 14.94
CA GLU A 12 3.93 -7.25 13.84
C GLU A 12 4.65 -7.37 12.50
N GLU A 13 5.96 -7.09 12.49
CA GLU A 13 6.79 -7.22 11.29
C GLU A 13 6.85 -8.66 10.79
N GLN A 14 7.05 -9.64 11.69
CA GLN A 14 7.09 -11.06 11.34
C GLN A 14 5.73 -11.50 10.78
N TYR A 15 4.64 -11.14 11.43
CA TYR A 15 3.28 -11.44 10.99
C TYR A 15 3.01 -10.87 9.58
N LEU A 16 3.34 -9.60 9.34
CA LEU A 16 3.13 -8.96 8.04
C LEU A 16 4.03 -9.55 6.94
N LYS A 17 5.30 -9.86 7.24
CA LYS A 17 6.20 -10.50 6.28
C LYS A 17 5.76 -11.91 5.92
N GLU A 18 5.32 -12.70 6.91
CA GLU A 18 4.78 -14.04 6.66
C GLU A 18 3.52 -13.97 5.80
N LEU A 19 2.56 -13.13 6.16
CA LEU A 19 1.34 -12.94 5.38
C LEU A 19 1.65 -12.44 3.95
N GLY A 20 2.58 -11.50 3.80
CA GLY A 20 3.00 -10.99 2.50
C GLY A 20 3.64 -12.07 1.63
N ARG A 21 4.49 -12.92 2.22
CA ARG A 21 5.08 -14.08 1.53
C ARG A 21 4.03 -15.10 1.14
N THR A 22 3.07 -15.40 2.02
CA THR A 22 1.95 -16.28 1.70
C THR A 22 1.13 -15.69 0.56
N ALA A 23 0.85 -14.39 0.57
CA ALA A 23 0.09 -13.72 -0.47
C ALA A 23 0.81 -13.71 -1.82
N GLU A 24 2.13 -13.54 -1.86
CA GLU A 24 2.94 -13.56 -3.10
C GLU A 24 3.28 -14.99 -3.58
N ASN A 25 3.10 -16.02 -2.75
CA ASN A 25 3.34 -17.40 -3.16
C ASN A 25 2.37 -17.78 -4.31
N PRO A 26 2.88 -18.21 -5.48
CA PRO A 26 2.08 -18.65 -6.63
C PRO A 26 1.07 -19.77 -6.31
N GLU A 27 1.33 -20.55 -5.27
CA GLU A 27 0.49 -21.69 -4.86
C GLU A 27 -0.63 -21.29 -3.89
N THR A 28 -0.70 -20.02 -3.45
CA THR A 28 -1.73 -19.54 -2.53
C THR A 28 -2.96 -19.04 -3.27
N TYR A 29 -4.14 -19.54 -2.90
CA TYR A 29 -5.41 -19.01 -3.38
C TYR A 29 -5.83 -17.76 -2.62
N VAL A 30 -6.28 -16.75 -3.35
CA VAL A 30 -6.81 -15.50 -2.81
C VAL A 30 -8.29 -15.44 -3.16
N ILE A 31 -9.14 -15.26 -2.15
CA ILE A 31 -10.60 -15.23 -2.27
C ILE A 31 -11.11 -13.86 -1.85
N LEU A 32 -11.87 -13.19 -2.71
CA LEU A 32 -12.40 -11.85 -2.41
C LEU A 32 -13.87 -11.89 -2.01
N ASP A 33 -14.18 -11.21 -0.92
CA ASP A 33 -15.53 -11.03 -0.41
C ASP A 33 -16.30 -9.86 -1.08
N THR A 34 -17.62 -9.80 -0.89
CA THR A 34 -18.48 -8.68 -1.33
C THR A 34 -18.02 -7.35 -0.74
N SER A 35 -17.55 -7.34 0.50
CA SER A 35 -17.03 -6.14 1.16
C SER A 35 -15.85 -5.51 0.41
N ILE A 36 -15.05 -6.33 -0.30
CA ILE A 36 -13.91 -5.86 -1.10
C ILE A 36 -14.39 -5.23 -2.41
N LEU A 37 -15.35 -5.85 -3.10
CA LEU A 37 -15.96 -5.28 -4.31
C LEU A 37 -16.60 -3.92 -4.03
N GLY A 38 -17.27 -3.79 -2.88
CA GLY A 38 -17.81 -2.52 -2.40
C GLY A 38 -16.73 -1.50 -2.06
N TYR A 39 -15.60 -1.94 -1.49
CA TYR A 39 -14.48 -1.06 -1.11
C TYR A 39 -13.87 -0.33 -2.32
N LEU A 40 -13.91 -0.90 -3.52
CA LEU A 40 -13.40 -0.27 -4.75
C LEU A 40 -14.09 1.06 -5.07
N TYR A 41 -15.34 1.25 -4.63
CA TYR A 41 -16.05 2.53 -4.79
C TYR A 41 -15.56 3.64 -3.86
N LYS A 42 -14.78 3.29 -2.82
CA LYS A 42 -14.10 4.27 -1.94
C LYS A 42 -12.75 4.71 -2.49
N LEU A 43 -12.21 4.01 -3.48
CA LEU A 43 -10.88 4.25 -4.01
C LEU A 43 -10.91 5.20 -5.20
N HIS A 44 -9.91 6.07 -5.28
CA HIS A 44 -9.66 6.87 -6.49
C HIS A 44 -9.11 5.99 -7.63
N ALA A 45 -9.19 6.47 -8.87
CA ALA A 45 -8.84 5.69 -10.06
C ALA A 45 -7.43 5.08 -10.03
N ALA A 46 -6.41 5.81 -9.60
CA ALA A 46 -5.05 5.26 -9.48
C ALA A 46 -4.94 4.13 -8.44
N ALA A 47 -5.61 4.24 -7.28
CA ALA A 47 -5.64 3.16 -6.29
C ALA A 47 -6.41 1.92 -6.77
N ARG A 48 -7.50 2.11 -7.53
CA ARG A 48 -8.18 1.00 -8.20
C ARG A 48 -7.31 0.35 -9.26
N LYS A 49 -6.55 1.14 -10.03
CA LYS A 49 -5.60 0.62 -11.02
C LYS A 49 -4.55 -0.26 -10.36
N ASP A 50 -3.96 0.17 -9.24
CA ASP A 50 -3.03 -0.67 -8.46
C ASP A 50 -3.69 -1.98 -8.02
N PHE A 51 -4.91 -1.91 -7.47
CA PHE A 51 -5.67 -3.11 -7.08
C PHE A 51 -5.91 -4.05 -8.27
N PHE A 52 -6.39 -3.52 -9.40
CA PHE A 52 -6.68 -4.32 -10.59
C PHE A 52 -5.42 -4.91 -11.22
N ASN A 53 -4.31 -4.18 -11.23
CA ASN A 53 -3.03 -4.71 -11.68
C ASN A 53 -2.62 -5.92 -10.83
N TRP A 54 -2.72 -5.80 -9.50
CA TRP A 54 -2.44 -6.90 -8.58
C TRP A 54 -3.39 -8.08 -8.79
N THR A 55 -4.71 -7.88 -8.85
CA THR A 55 -5.66 -8.99 -9.07
C THR A 55 -5.53 -9.61 -10.45
N THR A 56 -5.21 -8.82 -11.47
CA THR A 56 -4.95 -9.30 -12.83
C THR A 56 -3.73 -10.19 -12.84
N GLU A 57 -2.68 -9.85 -12.07
CA GLU A 57 -1.53 -10.73 -11.89
C GLU A 57 -1.92 -12.03 -11.18
N LEU A 58 -2.73 -11.99 -10.11
CA LEU A 58 -3.21 -13.21 -9.46
C LEU A 58 -3.99 -14.14 -10.43
N GLU A 59 -4.84 -13.57 -11.28
CA GLU A 59 -5.68 -14.32 -12.21
C GLU A 59 -4.92 -14.76 -13.47
N LEU A 60 -4.39 -13.81 -14.24
CA LEU A 60 -3.79 -14.09 -15.55
C LEU A 60 -2.44 -14.81 -15.45
N THR A 61 -1.68 -14.56 -14.38
CA THR A 61 -0.35 -15.17 -14.19
C THR A 61 -0.48 -16.56 -13.55
N PHE A 62 -1.40 -16.72 -12.59
CA PHE A 62 -1.39 -17.89 -11.71
C PHE A 62 -2.73 -18.64 -11.59
N GLY A 63 -3.85 -18.07 -12.07
CA GLY A 63 -5.19 -18.66 -11.92
C GLY A 63 -5.57 -18.93 -10.47
N ARG A 64 -5.16 -18.02 -9.55
CA ARG A 64 -5.27 -18.22 -8.09
C ARG A 64 -6.22 -17.25 -7.40
N LEU A 65 -6.98 -16.46 -8.16
CA LEU A 65 -7.95 -15.50 -7.66
C LEU A 65 -9.37 -16.06 -7.79
N PHE A 66 -10.15 -15.98 -6.72
CA PHE A 66 -11.53 -16.45 -6.72
C PHE A 66 -12.48 -15.45 -6.05
N ILE A 67 -13.72 -15.45 -6.50
CA ILE A 67 -14.82 -14.71 -5.89
C ILE A 67 -15.95 -15.72 -5.65
N PRO A 68 -16.42 -15.92 -4.40
CA PRO A 68 -17.58 -16.74 -4.13
C PRO A 68 -18.77 -16.27 -4.97
N ALA A 69 -19.50 -17.20 -5.58
CA ALA A 69 -20.68 -16.88 -6.37
C ALA A 69 -21.72 -16.12 -5.55
N TRP A 70 -21.84 -16.44 -4.26
CA TRP A 70 -22.71 -15.72 -3.34
C TRP A 70 -22.23 -14.28 -3.11
N ALA A 71 -20.92 -14.08 -2.99
CA ALA A 71 -20.35 -12.75 -2.81
C ALA A 71 -20.63 -11.84 -4.04
N ALA A 72 -20.50 -12.40 -5.24
CA ALA A 72 -20.87 -11.73 -6.49
C ALA A 72 -22.38 -11.48 -6.60
N HIS A 73 -23.21 -12.42 -6.13
CA HIS A 73 -24.67 -12.27 -6.07
C HIS A 73 -25.06 -11.09 -5.17
N GLU A 74 -24.50 -11.01 -3.96
CA GLU A 74 -24.76 -9.90 -3.02
C GLU A 74 -24.33 -8.55 -3.59
N TYR A 75 -23.15 -8.50 -4.20
CA TYR A 75 -22.66 -7.30 -4.89
C TYR A 75 -23.64 -6.86 -5.99
N ARG A 76 -24.08 -7.78 -6.86
CA ARG A 76 -25.03 -7.50 -7.93
C ARG A 76 -26.39 -7.04 -7.42
N ALA A 77 -26.89 -7.63 -6.32
CA ALA A 77 -28.15 -7.22 -5.71
C ALA A 77 -28.07 -5.78 -5.20
N LYS A 78 -26.98 -5.42 -4.53
CA LYS A 78 -26.71 -4.03 -4.11
C LYS A 78 -26.55 -3.10 -5.32
N PHE A 79 -25.94 -3.59 -6.41
CA PHE A 79 -25.79 -2.83 -7.66
C PHE A 79 -27.12 -2.42 -8.26
N LYS A 80 -28.02 -3.39 -8.44
CA LYS A 80 -29.34 -3.15 -9.02
C LYS A 80 -30.24 -2.28 -8.13
N ALA A 81 -30.06 -2.36 -6.81
CA ALA A 81 -30.86 -1.58 -5.86
C ALA A 81 -30.44 -0.10 -5.78
N GLY A 82 -29.36 0.32 -6.45
CA GLY A 82 -28.84 1.69 -6.38
C GLY A 82 -28.28 2.07 -5.00
N LYS A 83 -28.05 1.10 -4.11
CA LYS A 83 -27.61 1.30 -2.73
C LYS A 83 -26.09 1.53 -2.60
N PHE A 84 -25.48 2.15 -3.61
CA PHE A 84 -24.04 2.45 -3.59
C PHE A 84 -23.64 3.59 -2.68
N SER A 85 -24.60 4.42 -2.26
CA SER A 85 -24.39 5.42 -1.21
C SER A 85 -23.90 4.81 0.11
N ASP A 86 -24.13 3.51 0.32
CA ASP A 86 -23.61 2.78 1.49
C ASP A 86 -22.10 2.51 1.36
N TYR A 87 -21.56 2.54 0.12
CA TYR A 87 -20.15 2.32 -0.20
C TYR A 87 -19.39 3.60 -0.53
N ALA A 88 -20.05 4.58 -1.15
CA ALA A 88 -19.47 5.87 -1.51
C ALA A 88 -19.62 6.89 -0.36
N PRO A 89 -18.69 7.83 -0.19
CA PRO A 89 -18.87 8.95 0.75
C PRO A 89 -20.15 9.73 0.42
N ALA A 90 -20.82 10.29 1.43
CA ALA A 90 -21.97 11.17 1.22
C ALA A 90 -21.63 12.24 0.15
N GLY A 91 -22.45 12.30 -0.90
CA GLY A 91 -22.17 13.16 -2.04
C GLY A 91 -22.16 14.65 -1.66
N PRO A 92 -21.46 15.50 -2.45
CA PRO A 92 -21.34 16.93 -2.18
C PRO A 92 -22.71 17.61 -2.04
N THR A 93 -23.73 17.13 -2.75
CA THR A 93 -25.12 17.64 -2.67
C THR A 93 -25.70 17.60 -1.26
N GLN A 94 -25.43 16.56 -0.47
CA GLN A 94 -25.95 16.46 0.90
C GLN A 94 -25.26 17.47 1.83
N LEU A 95 -23.95 17.68 1.64
CA LEU A 95 -23.19 18.70 2.35
C LEU A 95 -23.67 20.11 1.95
N THR A 96 -23.81 20.38 0.66
CA THR A 96 -24.35 21.64 0.14
C THR A 96 -25.71 21.94 0.74
N ASN A 97 -26.64 20.98 0.71
CA ASN A 97 -27.96 21.14 1.32
C ASN A 97 -27.86 21.46 2.82
N SER A 98 -26.99 20.76 3.56
CA SER A 98 -26.79 21.00 4.99
C SER A 98 -26.23 22.39 5.28
N LEU A 99 -25.28 22.86 4.45
CA LEU A 99 -24.70 24.20 4.56
C LEU A 99 -25.71 25.29 4.17
N THR A 100 -26.54 25.05 3.15
CA THR A 100 -27.65 25.93 2.77
C THR A 100 -28.67 26.03 3.89
N THR A 101 -29.07 24.91 4.52
CA THR A 101 -29.95 24.92 5.69
C THR A 101 -29.33 25.65 6.88
N LEU A 102 -28.03 25.48 7.12
CA LEU A 102 -27.32 26.23 8.17
C LEU A 102 -27.32 27.74 7.88
N ARG A 103 -27.11 28.12 6.61
CA ARG A 103 -27.21 29.52 6.15
C ARG A 103 -28.61 30.09 6.34
N GLU A 104 -29.66 29.34 5.99
CA GLU A 104 -31.06 29.74 6.23
C GLU A 104 -31.38 29.89 7.72
N THR A 105 -30.83 29.01 8.55
CA THR A 105 -30.92 29.10 10.01
C THR A 105 -30.23 30.36 10.50
N ALA A 106 -29.01 30.64 10.04
CA ALA A 106 -28.29 31.87 10.37
C ALA A 106 -29.09 33.12 9.93
N ALA A 107 -29.65 33.12 8.74
CA ALA A 107 -30.49 34.22 8.25
C ALA A 107 -31.74 34.45 9.13
N SER A 108 -32.26 33.41 9.79
CA SER A 108 -33.45 33.51 10.65
C SER A 108 -33.15 34.07 12.04
N PHE A 109 -31.94 33.83 12.59
CA PHE A 109 -31.61 34.19 13.98
C PHE A 109 -30.59 35.31 14.10
N VAL A 110 -29.76 35.59 13.09
CA VAL A 110 -28.72 36.62 13.17
C VAL A 110 -29.32 38.01 12.98
N ASP A 111 -29.09 38.87 13.99
CA ASP A 111 -29.43 40.29 13.99
C ASP A 111 -28.21 41.14 14.43
N GLY A 112 -28.39 42.47 14.43
CA GLY A 112 -27.33 43.41 14.80
C GLY A 112 -26.83 43.23 16.25
N ASP A 113 -27.71 42.86 17.18
CA ASP A 113 -27.34 42.69 18.59
C ASP A 113 -26.46 41.45 18.79
N ILE A 114 -26.75 40.36 18.09
CA ILE A 114 -25.93 39.14 18.10
C ILE A 114 -24.56 39.40 17.45
N LEU A 115 -24.53 40.09 16.31
CA LEU A 115 -23.28 40.42 15.62
C LEU A 115 -22.37 41.33 16.48
N ASN A 116 -22.95 42.30 17.17
CA ASN A 116 -22.22 43.17 18.09
C ASN A 116 -21.63 42.39 19.28
N LYS A 117 -22.35 41.39 19.82
CA LYS A 117 -21.86 40.55 20.92
C LYS A 117 -20.62 39.73 20.56
N ILE A 118 -20.47 39.34 19.29
CA ILE A 118 -19.28 38.64 18.79
C ILE A 118 -18.23 39.58 18.19
N ALA A 119 -18.39 40.89 18.37
CA ALA A 119 -17.52 41.93 17.81
C ALA A 119 -17.33 41.83 16.27
N TYR A 120 -18.37 41.38 15.55
CA TYR A 120 -18.36 41.42 14.09
C TYR A 120 -18.49 42.86 13.62
N LYS A 121 -17.61 43.30 12.71
CA LYS A 121 -17.50 44.71 12.30
C LYS A 121 -18.39 45.09 11.12
N GLY A 122 -18.99 44.12 10.44
CA GLY A 122 -19.81 44.34 9.26
C GLY A 122 -21.32 44.34 9.54
N SER A 123 -22.11 44.61 8.51
CA SER A 123 -23.57 44.51 8.57
C SER A 123 -24.06 43.06 8.56
N ARG A 124 -25.36 42.86 8.84
CA ARG A 124 -26.01 41.55 8.71
C ARG A 124 -25.94 41.06 7.27
N GLU A 125 -26.12 41.95 6.31
CA GLU A 125 -26.04 41.64 4.88
C GLU A 125 -24.63 41.16 4.52
N GLU A 126 -23.58 41.88 4.97
CA GLU A 126 -22.18 41.48 4.75
C GLU A 126 -21.84 40.13 5.42
N PHE A 127 -22.42 39.85 6.58
CA PHE A 127 -22.27 38.55 7.25
C PHE A 127 -22.87 37.40 6.43
N LEU A 128 -24.10 37.57 5.93
CA LEU A 128 -24.78 36.55 5.13
C LEU A 128 -24.12 36.37 3.75
N GLU A 129 -23.67 37.46 3.13
CA GLU A 129 -22.90 37.41 1.87
C GLU A 129 -21.57 36.68 2.06
N GLY A 130 -20.88 36.90 3.19
CA GLY A 130 -19.68 36.14 3.54
C GLY A 130 -19.96 34.64 3.73
N PHE A 131 -21.13 34.29 4.26
CA PHE A 131 -21.57 32.90 4.38
C PHE A 131 -21.83 32.26 3.01
N ASP A 132 -22.54 32.96 2.12
CA ASP A 132 -22.81 32.50 0.75
C ASP A 132 -21.50 32.32 -0.03
N LYS A 133 -20.57 33.28 0.08
CA LYS A 133 -19.26 33.19 -0.53
C LYS A 133 -18.46 31.99 -0.03
N ALA A 134 -18.51 31.68 1.26
CA ALA A 134 -17.85 30.50 1.82
C ALA A 134 -18.46 29.18 1.28
N ILE A 135 -19.78 29.13 1.09
CA ILE A 135 -20.47 28.00 0.44
C ILE A 135 -20.00 27.86 -1.01
N ASP A 136 -19.93 28.96 -1.77
CA ASP A 136 -19.50 28.97 -3.17
C ASP A 136 -18.03 28.57 -3.32
N GLU A 137 -17.14 29.10 -2.47
CA GLU A 137 -15.73 28.73 -2.40
C GLU A 137 -15.58 27.23 -2.12
N LEU A 138 -16.36 26.67 -1.18
CA LEU A 138 -16.39 25.23 -0.92
C LEU A 138 -16.97 24.43 -2.11
N GLY A 139 -17.94 25.01 -2.82
CA GLY A 139 -18.50 24.49 -4.07
C GLY A 139 -17.41 24.22 -5.12
N SER A 140 -16.42 25.11 -5.22
CA SER A 140 -15.31 24.97 -6.18
C SER A 140 -14.41 23.75 -5.90
N PHE A 141 -14.26 23.35 -4.62
CA PHE A 141 -13.49 22.16 -4.24
C PHE A 141 -14.33 20.88 -4.32
N THR A 142 -15.63 20.99 -4.07
CA THR A 142 -16.55 19.84 -4.01
C THR A 142 -17.07 19.42 -5.39
N CYS A 143 -16.96 20.26 -6.41
CA CYS A 143 -17.36 19.91 -7.78
C CYS A 143 -16.57 18.72 -8.36
N VAL A 144 -15.35 18.49 -7.89
CA VAL A 144 -14.49 17.35 -8.28
C VAL A 144 -15.13 16.00 -7.97
N PHE A 145 -15.93 15.91 -6.90
CA PHE A 145 -16.66 14.69 -6.55
C PHE A 145 -17.68 14.26 -7.61
N ASN A 146 -18.17 15.19 -8.45
CA ASN A 146 -19.11 14.88 -9.53
C ASN A 146 -18.43 14.17 -10.72
N GLN A 147 -17.10 14.29 -10.88
CA GLN A 147 -16.37 13.70 -12.01
C GLN A 147 -15.63 12.40 -11.65
N GLN A 148 -15.30 12.19 -10.38
CA GLN A 148 -14.43 11.08 -9.96
C GLN A 148 -15.18 9.77 -9.65
N PHE A 149 -16.50 9.83 -9.47
CA PHE A 149 -17.34 8.72 -9.00
C PHE A 149 -18.41 8.30 -10.02
N ASP A 150 -17.99 7.98 -11.24
CA ASP A 150 -18.88 7.28 -12.17
C ASP A 150 -19.02 5.81 -11.75
N ILE A 151 -20.14 5.50 -11.10
CA ILE A 151 -20.51 4.17 -10.62
C ILE A 151 -20.49 3.14 -11.76
N TRP A 152 -20.90 3.53 -12.97
CA TRP A 152 -20.98 2.64 -14.12
C TRP A 152 -19.59 2.31 -14.66
N SER A 153 -18.69 3.31 -14.71
CA SER A 153 -17.29 3.08 -15.07
C SER A 153 -16.62 2.13 -14.08
N ILE A 154 -16.78 2.36 -12.78
CA ILE A 154 -16.18 1.50 -11.74
C ILE A 154 -16.73 0.07 -11.85
N HIS A 155 -18.04 -0.09 -12.03
CA HIS A 155 -18.63 -1.41 -12.27
C HIS A 155 -18.09 -2.06 -13.55
N GLY A 156 -17.89 -1.30 -14.62
CA GLY A 156 -17.27 -1.78 -15.85
C GLY A 156 -15.83 -2.28 -15.63
N GLU A 157 -15.03 -1.57 -14.85
CA GLU A 157 -13.68 -2.00 -14.44
C GLU A 157 -13.73 -3.34 -13.67
N ILE A 158 -14.64 -3.44 -12.68
CA ILE A 158 -14.86 -4.67 -11.89
C ILE A 158 -15.29 -5.83 -12.78
N ALA A 159 -16.33 -5.63 -13.59
CA ALA A 159 -16.89 -6.68 -14.42
C ALA A 159 -15.86 -7.17 -15.46
N THR A 160 -15.10 -6.27 -16.06
CA THR A 160 -14.07 -6.62 -17.06
C THR A 160 -12.94 -7.42 -16.43
N THR A 161 -12.53 -7.07 -15.20
CA THR A 161 -11.32 -7.64 -14.58
C THR A 161 -11.61 -8.90 -13.77
N LEU A 162 -12.77 -8.96 -13.09
CA LEU A 162 -13.01 -9.94 -12.02
C LEU A 162 -14.12 -10.95 -12.33
N SER A 163 -14.91 -10.79 -13.39
CA SER A 163 -16.05 -11.70 -13.65
C SER A 163 -15.60 -13.15 -13.90
N ASN A 164 -14.43 -13.34 -14.52
CA ASN A 164 -13.88 -14.67 -14.79
C ASN A 164 -13.38 -15.38 -13.52
N CYS A 165 -13.20 -14.65 -12.42
CA CYS A 165 -12.77 -15.20 -11.13
C CYS A 165 -13.96 -15.69 -10.28
N ILE A 166 -15.20 -15.50 -10.72
CA ILE A 166 -16.38 -15.94 -9.98
C ILE A 166 -16.49 -17.47 -10.04
N LEU A 167 -16.66 -18.10 -8.88
CA LEU A 167 -16.86 -19.56 -8.80
C LEU A 167 -18.15 -19.99 -9.51
N ASP A 168 -18.08 -21.09 -10.24
CA ASP A 168 -19.26 -21.72 -10.86
C ASP A 168 -19.97 -22.65 -9.85
N SER A 169 -20.51 -22.04 -8.80
CA SER A 169 -21.15 -22.74 -7.69
C SER A 169 -22.65 -22.90 -7.90
N ASP A 170 -23.22 -24.06 -7.54
CA ASP A 170 -24.67 -24.25 -7.45
C ASP A 170 -25.23 -23.53 -6.21
N LEU A 171 -25.61 -22.26 -6.40
CA LEU A 171 -26.17 -21.44 -5.32
C LEU A 171 -27.46 -22.01 -4.73
N ALA A 172 -28.25 -22.78 -5.50
CA ALA A 172 -29.50 -23.34 -5.01
C ALA A 172 -29.22 -24.47 -4.01
N ASP A 173 -28.28 -25.37 -4.34
CA ASP A 173 -27.81 -26.42 -3.43
C ASP A 173 -27.17 -25.82 -2.17
N LEU A 174 -26.31 -24.82 -2.33
CA LEU A 174 -25.67 -24.14 -1.19
C LEU A 174 -26.69 -23.46 -0.27
N CYS A 175 -27.73 -22.82 -0.83
CA CYS A 175 -28.83 -22.26 -0.05
C CYS A 175 -29.61 -23.34 0.71
N ALA A 176 -29.90 -24.47 0.07
CA ALA A 176 -30.59 -25.59 0.71
C ALA A 176 -29.76 -26.18 1.86
N ARG A 177 -28.46 -26.38 1.63
CA ARG A 177 -27.50 -26.84 2.64
C ARG A 177 -27.40 -25.88 3.82
N ALA A 178 -27.26 -24.58 3.55
CA ALA A 178 -27.19 -23.55 4.59
C ALA A 178 -28.49 -23.47 5.39
N SER A 179 -29.64 -23.61 4.73
CA SER A 179 -30.95 -23.64 5.39
C SER A 179 -31.11 -24.86 6.31
N ALA A 180 -30.57 -26.02 5.92
CA ALA A 180 -30.67 -27.24 6.70
C ALA A 180 -29.88 -27.20 8.03
N VAL A 181 -28.74 -26.50 8.07
CA VAL A 181 -27.86 -26.46 9.26
C VAL A 181 -27.80 -25.11 9.96
N GLY A 182 -28.23 -24.03 9.31
CA GLY A 182 -28.00 -22.65 9.74
C GLY A 182 -28.57 -22.31 11.11
N ASP A 183 -29.84 -22.69 11.39
CA ASP A 183 -30.46 -22.43 12.69
C ASP A 183 -29.78 -23.21 13.83
N ALA A 184 -29.32 -24.43 13.56
CA ALA A 184 -28.54 -25.23 14.52
C ALA A 184 -27.17 -24.58 14.78
N ARG A 185 -26.47 -24.10 13.75
CA ARG A 185 -25.19 -23.39 13.94
C ARG A 185 -25.38 -22.08 14.71
N ASN A 186 -26.41 -21.32 14.38
CA ASN A 186 -26.73 -20.04 15.03
C ASN A 186 -27.03 -20.21 16.52
N SER A 187 -27.89 -21.17 16.88
CA SER A 187 -28.25 -21.47 18.28
C SER A 187 -27.05 -21.90 19.14
N HIS A 188 -26.04 -22.52 18.52
CA HIS A 188 -24.79 -22.94 19.19
C HIS A 188 -23.64 -21.96 19.01
N ARG A 189 -23.87 -20.79 18.39
CA ARG A 189 -22.85 -19.78 18.08
C ARG A 189 -21.65 -20.36 17.31
N LEU A 190 -21.91 -21.30 16.39
CA LEU A 190 -20.89 -21.90 15.54
C LEU A 190 -20.65 -20.99 14.32
N PRO A 191 -19.41 -20.53 14.09
CA PRO A 191 -19.09 -19.58 13.02
C PRO A 191 -19.12 -20.24 11.63
N PRO A 192 -19.25 -19.48 10.53
CA PRO A 192 -19.55 -18.05 10.50
C PRO A 192 -21.07 -17.81 10.39
N GLY A 193 -21.50 -16.55 10.56
CA GLY A 193 -22.85 -16.09 10.27
C GLY A 193 -23.80 -15.99 11.47
N PHE A 194 -23.42 -16.46 12.66
CA PHE A 194 -24.32 -16.39 13.83
C PHE A 194 -24.58 -14.95 14.31
N ARG A 195 -23.72 -14.00 13.93
CA ARG A 195 -23.94 -12.56 14.14
C ARG A 195 -25.08 -11.98 13.28
N ASP A 196 -25.45 -12.66 12.21
CA ASP A 196 -26.48 -12.23 11.26
C ASP A 196 -27.83 -12.94 11.46
N SER A 197 -27.95 -13.77 12.50
CA SER A 197 -29.16 -14.54 12.83
C SER A 197 -30.43 -13.72 13.02
N GLY A 198 -30.31 -12.42 13.32
CA GLY A 198 -31.43 -11.49 13.47
C GLY A 198 -31.93 -10.84 12.17
N LYS A 199 -31.27 -11.06 11.02
CA LYS A 199 -31.67 -10.48 9.74
C LYS A 199 -32.88 -11.22 9.15
N SER A 200 -33.84 -10.47 8.58
CA SER A 200 -35.02 -11.03 7.91
C SER A 200 -34.69 -11.68 6.56
N GLU A 201 -33.63 -11.20 5.90
CA GLU A 201 -33.13 -11.69 4.63
C GLU A 201 -31.62 -11.94 4.73
N ASN A 202 -31.11 -12.86 3.92
CA ASN A 202 -29.69 -13.18 3.85
C ASN A 202 -29.03 -13.56 5.20
N LYS A 203 -29.79 -14.19 6.11
CA LYS A 203 -29.28 -14.62 7.43
C LYS A 203 -28.18 -15.70 7.37
N TYR A 204 -27.97 -16.31 6.20
CA TYR A 204 -27.01 -17.39 5.98
C TYR A 204 -25.94 -17.07 4.94
N GLY A 205 -25.83 -15.83 4.46
CA GLY A 205 -24.88 -15.46 3.39
C GLY A 205 -23.44 -15.81 3.73
N ASP A 206 -22.98 -15.43 4.92
CA ASP A 206 -21.65 -15.77 5.44
C ASP A 206 -21.40 -17.30 5.44
N LEU A 207 -22.41 -18.10 5.77
CA LEU A 207 -22.30 -19.56 5.79
C LEU A 207 -22.24 -20.16 4.37
N ILE A 208 -22.96 -19.57 3.42
CA ILE A 208 -22.90 -19.97 2.00
C ILE A 208 -21.50 -19.70 1.45
N ILE A 209 -20.96 -18.49 1.68
CA ILE A 209 -19.59 -18.14 1.29
C ILE A 209 -18.58 -19.14 1.91
N TRP A 210 -18.76 -19.49 3.19
CA TRP A 210 -17.90 -20.46 3.85
C TRP A 210 -17.94 -21.85 3.19
N PHE A 211 -19.12 -22.32 2.76
CA PHE A 211 -19.23 -23.58 2.04
C PHE A 211 -18.51 -23.55 0.69
N GLU A 212 -18.54 -22.44 -0.04
CA GLU A 212 -17.77 -22.27 -1.28
C GLU A 212 -16.27 -22.35 -1.01
N ILE A 213 -15.77 -21.69 0.04
CA ILE A 213 -14.35 -21.74 0.45
C ILE A 213 -13.93 -23.19 0.76
N LEU A 214 -14.76 -23.94 1.49
CA LEU A 214 -14.50 -25.34 1.81
C LEU A 214 -14.48 -26.24 0.57
N SER A 215 -15.42 -26.05 -0.36
CA SER A 215 -15.47 -26.81 -1.61
C SER A 215 -14.24 -26.51 -2.47
N LEU A 216 -13.87 -25.24 -2.63
CA LEU A 216 -12.67 -24.83 -3.36
C LEU A 216 -11.41 -25.44 -2.76
N GLY A 217 -11.25 -25.36 -1.43
CA GLY A 217 -10.13 -25.98 -0.73
C GLY A 217 -10.08 -27.50 -0.95
N LYS A 218 -11.22 -28.18 -0.92
CA LYS A 218 -11.27 -29.64 -1.12
C LYS A 218 -10.94 -30.05 -2.56
N GLU A 219 -11.45 -29.31 -3.54
CA GLU A 219 -11.30 -29.64 -4.97
C GLU A 219 -9.93 -29.26 -5.52
N LYS A 220 -9.39 -28.12 -5.08
CA LYS A 220 -8.19 -27.51 -5.63
C LYS A 220 -7.06 -27.27 -4.62
N GLY A 221 -7.27 -27.50 -3.34
CA GLY A 221 -6.34 -27.14 -2.26
C GLY A 221 -5.06 -27.97 -2.16
N PHE A 222 -4.75 -28.81 -3.15
CA PHE A 222 -3.50 -29.56 -3.20
C PHE A 222 -2.80 -29.33 -4.54
N ILE A 223 -1.47 -29.18 -4.48
CA ILE A 223 -0.62 -29.17 -5.67
C ILE A 223 -0.50 -30.59 -6.18
N GLN A 224 -0.82 -30.80 -7.47
CA GLN A 224 -0.50 -32.04 -8.17
C GLN A 224 0.96 -31.96 -8.62
N SER A 225 1.86 -32.59 -7.85
CA SER A 225 3.28 -32.69 -8.23
C SER A 225 3.52 -33.99 -9.02
N ALA A 226 4.57 -34.02 -9.84
CA ALA A 226 5.04 -35.23 -10.53
C ALA A 226 5.56 -36.32 -9.55
N THR A 227 5.87 -35.92 -8.31
CA THR A 227 6.12 -36.82 -7.18
C THR A 227 4.82 -37.04 -6.41
N GLU A 228 4.54 -38.26 -5.94
CA GLU A 228 3.26 -38.67 -5.35
C GLU A 228 2.82 -37.88 -4.08
N GLU A 229 3.63 -36.96 -3.57
CA GLU A 229 3.29 -36.11 -2.42
C GLU A 229 2.36 -34.95 -2.80
N LYS A 230 1.15 -34.95 -2.25
CA LYS A 230 0.22 -33.83 -2.32
C LYS A 230 0.60 -32.76 -1.29
N ASN A 231 1.09 -31.61 -1.74
CA ASN A 231 1.38 -30.48 -0.87
C ASN A 231 0.14 -29.55 -0.76
N PRO A 232 -0.31 -29.14 0.44
CA PRO A 232 -1.46 -28.27 0.58
C PRO A 232 -1.17 -26.82 0.17
N ARG A 233 -2.12 -26.23 -0.56
CA ARG A 233 -2.14 -24.81 -0.95
C ARG A 233 -2.66 -23.96 0.20
N ASP A 234 -1.99 -22.84 0.45
CA ASP A 234 -2.47 -21.84 1.40
C ASP A 234 -3.69 -21.10 0.82
N LEU A 235 -4.61 -20.66 1.68
CA LEU A 235 -5.81 -19.92 1.30
C LEU A 235 -5.92 -18.62 2.08
N ILE A 236 -6.14 -17.51 1.38
CA ILE A 236 -6.37 -16.19 1.98
C ILE A 236 -7.76 -15.73 1.57
N PHE A 237 -8.68 -15.64 2.53
CA PHE A 237 -9.97 -14.99 2.35
C PHE A 237 -9.86 -13.52 2.78
N VAL A 238 -10.13 -12.62 1.83
CA VAL A 238 -10.02 -11.17 2.00
C VAL A 238 -11.40 -10.59 2.21
N THR A 239 -11.67 -10.12 3.43
CA THR A 239 -12.92 -9.46 3.81
C THR A 239 -12.65 -8.30 4.74
N ASN A 240 -13.31 -7.16 4.53
CA ASN A 240 -13.25 -6.04 5.46
C ASN A 240 -14.28 -6.17 6.60
N ASP A 241 -15.17 -7.17 6.53
CA ASP A 241 -16.15 -7.45 7.57
C ASP A 241 -15.51 -8.31 8.67
N GLU A 242 -14.82 -7.66 9.61
CA GLU A 242 -14.10 -8.31 10.71
C GLU A 242 -15.01 -8.77 11.86
N LYS A 243 -16.12 -9.44 11.54
CA LYS A 243 -17.05 -9.94 12.56
C LYS A 243 -16.33 -10.97 13.46
N ALA A 244 -16.67 -10.97 14.75
CA ALA A 244 -16.02 -11.81 15.77
C ALA A 244 -16.24 -13.32 15.59
N ASP A 245 -17.07 -13.72 14.62
CA ASP A 245 -17.28 -15.08 14.18
C ASP A 245 -16.42 -15.48 12.97
N TRP A 246 -15.72 -14.54 12.33
CA TRP A 246 -14.72 -14.85 11.31
C TRP A 246 -13.29 -14.84 11.86
N VAL A 247 -13.00 -13.86 12.72
CA VAL A 247 -11.64 -13.58 13.22
C VAL A 247 -11.66 -13.19 14.70
N TYR A 248 -10.52 -13.33 15.37
CA TYR A 248 -10.31 -12.83 16.73
C TYR A 248 -8.94 -12.19 16.87
N GLY A 249 -8.81 -11.18 17.73
CA GLY A 249 -7.54 -10.55 18.07
C GLY A 249 -7.00 -11.11 19.39
N PRO A 250 -5.83 -11.79 19.41
CA PRO A 250 -5.13 -12.10 20.66
C PRO A 250 -4.94 -10.84 21.51
N THR A 251 -4.96 -10.96 22.84
CA THR A 251 -4.89 -9.80 23.75
C THR A 251 -3.51 -9.14 23.74
N LYS A 252 -2.47 -9.93 23.50
CA LYS A 252 -1.07 -9.50 23.47
C LYS A 252 -0.39 -9.90 22.16
N ARG A 253 0.68 -9.20 21.83
CA ARG A 253 1.60 -9.51 20.72
C ARG A 253 3.04 -9.34 21.18
N LEU A 254 3.98 -9.96 20.47
CA LEU A 254 5.40 -9.75 20.71
C LEU A 254 5.91 -8.49 19.99
N VAL A 255 6.92 -7.86 20.58
CA VAL A 255 7.74 -6.83 19.94
C VAL A 255 9.21 -7.13 20.24
N GLU A 256 10.08 -6.81 19.30
CA GLU A 256 11.52 -6.95 19.48
C GLU A 256 12.11 -5.59 19.88
N ILE A 257 12.76 -5.54 21.05
CA ILE A 257 13.38 -4.33 21.58
C ILE A 257 14.79 -4.70 22.01
N LYS A 258 15.80 -4.15 21.34
CA LYS A 258 17.23 -4.45 21.60
C LYS A 258 17.55 -5.95 21.55
N GLY A 259 16.95 -6.69 20.61
CA GLY A 259 17.13 -8.15 20.47
C GLY A 259 16.35 -9.01 21.47
N GLU A 260 15.59 -8.41 22.40
CA GLU A 260 14.72 -9.13 23.32
C GLU A 260 13.26 -9.10 22.85
N LYS A 261 12.58 -10.26 22.90
CA LYS A 261 11.13 -10.34 22.67
C LYS A 261 10.37 -9.94 23.93
N LYS A 262 9.53 -8.91 23.84
CA LYS A 262 8.67 -8.42 24.94
C LYS A 262 7.21 -8.52 24.55
N GLU A 263 6.36 -8.83 25.53
CA GLU A 263 4.91 -8.82 25.36
C GLU A 263 4.37 -7.40 25.50
N ILE A 264 3.59 -6.97 24.51
CA ILE A 264 2.84 -5.71 24.55
C ILE A 264 1.36 -5.96 24.27
N PRO A 265 0.46 -5.05 24.69
CA PRO A 265 -0.93 -5.09 24.25
C PRO A 265 -1.03 -5.12 22.72
N ASN A 266 -1.92 -5.96 22.18
CA ASN A 266 -2.21 -5.98 20.75
C ASN A 266 -3.15 -4.81 20.39
N ARG A 267 -2.56 -3.62 20.22
CA ARG A 267 -3.25 -2.38 19.91
C ARG A 267 -2.50 -1.64 18.81
N GLU A 268 -3.26 -0.97 17.94
CA GLU A 268 -2.78 0.00 16.95
C GLU A 268 -1.67 -0.49 15.98
N PRO A 269 -1.99 -1.34 14.99
CA PRO A 269 -3.30 -1.98 14.75
C PRO A 269 -3.50 -3.25 15.59
N VAL A 270 -4.75 -3.65 15.79
CA VAL A 270 -5.08 -4.96 16.36
C VAL A 270 -4.85 -6.01 15.29
N LEU A 271 -3.86 -6.87 15.47
CA LEU A 271 -3.62 -8.00 14.57
C LEU A 271 -4.59 -9.13 14.92
N LYS A 272 -5.31 -9.64 13.91
CA LYS A 272 -6.32 -10.68 14.09
C LYS A 272 -5.91 -11.98 13.40
N LEU A 273 -6.39 -13.09 13.94
CA LEU A 273 -6.21 -14.44 13.42
C LEU A 273 -7.58 -15.03 13.05
N THR A 274 -7.60 -15.97 12.11
CA THR A 274 -8.79 -16.76 11.76
C THR A 274 -9.38 -17.44 13.00
N ASP A 275 -10.72 -17.46 13.13
CA ASP A 275 -11.38 -18.14 14.25
C ASP A 275 -10.95 -19.63 14.33
N PRO A 276 -10.49 -20.12 15.49
CA PRO A 276 -9.96 -21.48 15.64
C PRO A 276 -10.96 -22.58 15.27
N ARG A 277 -12.27 -22.30 15.32
CA ARG A 277 -13.34 -23.23 14.95
C ARG A 277 -13.47 -23.33 13.43
N LEU A 278 -13.31 -22.23 12.71
CA LEU A 278 -13.24 -22.22 11.24
C LEU A 278 -11.99 -22.97 10.76
N VAL A 279 -10.83 -22.71 11.37
CA VAL A 279 -9.59 -23.46 11.07
C VAL A 279 -9.79 -24.96 11.29
N ALA A 280 -10.48 -25.36 12.36
CA ALA A 280 -10.74 -26.77 12.65
C ALA A 280 -11.73 -27.42 11.65
N GLU A 281 -12.79 -26.71 11.25
CA GLU A 281 -13.74 -27.19 10.23
C GLU A 281 -13.09 -27.29 8.85
N PHE A 282 -12.27 -26.30 8.50
CA PHE A 282 -11.47 -26.29 7.28
C PHE A 282 -10.51 -27.50 7.26
N GLN A 283 -9.76 -27.73 8.34
CA GLN A 283 -8.89 -28.90 8.46
C GLN A 283 -9.64 -30.23 8.35
N ALA A 284 -10.82 -30.34 8.98
CA ALA A 284 -11.62 -31.57 8.91
C ALA A 284 -12.18 -31.85 7.50
N THR A 285 -12.44 -30.80 6.72
CA THR A 285 -13.08 -30.92 5.40
C THR A 285 -12.06 -31.02 4.26
N VAL A 286 -10.99 -30.21 4.34
CA VAL A 286 -9.98 -30.04 3.29
C VAL A 286 -8.75 -30.90 3.55
N GLY A 287 -8.40 -31.16 4.81
CA GLY A 287 -7.27 -32.00 5.20
C GLY A 287 -6.02 -31.24 5.68
N HIS A 288 -6.03 -29.90 5.68
CA HIS A 288 -4.96 -29.05 6.23
C HIS A 288 -5.55 -27.76 6.85
N ASP A 289 -4.76 -26.99 7.58
CA ASP A 289 -5.20 -25.84 8.39
C ASP A 289 -4.74 -24.46 7.87
N LYS A 290 -4.10 -24.45 6.69
CA LYS A 290 -3.51 -23.28 6.04
C LYS A 290 -4.55 -22.32 5.45
N ILE A 291 -5.31 -21.66 6.32
CA ILE A 291 -6.31 -20.65 5.95
C ILE A 291 -6.14 -19.38 6.77
N HIS A 292 -6.07 -18.24 6.07
CA HIS A 292 -5.97 -16.91 6.63
C HIS A 292 -7.20 -16.09 6.25
N ILE A 293 -7.77 -15.39 7.22
CA ILE A 293 -8.86 -14.44 7.00
C ILE A 293 -8.37 -13.06 7.41
N VAL A 294 -8.30 -12.15 6.45
CA VAL A 294 -7.63 -10.85 6.61
C VAL A 294 -8.41 -9.75 5.92
N THR A 295 -8.22 -8.51 6.38
CA THR A 295 -8.75 -7.34 5.69
C THR A 295 -7.84 -6.92 4.55
N LEU A 296 -8.41 -6.18 3.58
CA LEU A 296 -7.61 -5.60 2.50
C LEU A 296 -6.53 -4.63 3.04
N PRO A 297 -6.80 -3.76 4.03
CA PRO A 297 -5.76 -2.95 4.67
C PRO A 297 -4.57 -3.74 5.23
N ILE A 298 -4.82 -4.82 5.98
CA ILE A 298 -3.75 -5.66 6.54
C ILE A 298 -2.99 -6.38 5.43
N LEU A 299 -3.70 -6.88 4.40
CA LEU A 299 -3.07 -7.55 3.26
C LEU A 299 -2.19 -6.60 2.46
N VAL A 300 -2.66 -5.38 2.14
CA VAL A 300 -1.86 -4.39 1.42
C VAL A 300 -0.66 -3.94 2.25
N LYS A 301 -0.82 -3.81 3.57
CA LYS A 301 0.32 -3.55 4.47
C LYS A 301 1.34 -4.68 4.42
N ALA A 302 0.89 -5.93 4.45
CA ALA A 302 1.75 -7.11 4.37
C ALA A 302 2.47 -7.20 3.01
N LEU A 303 1.74 -7.05 1.90
CA LEU A 303 2.31 -6.99 0.55
C LEU A 303 3.36 -5.87 0.42
N SER A 304 3.10 -4.68 0.98
CA SER A 304 4.05 -3.57 0.98
C SER A 304 5.38 -3.91 1.68
N THR A 305 5.45 -4.95 2.52
CA THR A 305 6.71 -5.38 3.15
C THR A 305 7.58 -6.26 2.25
N ILE A 306 6.99 -6.88 1.22
CA ILE A 306 7.65 -7.84 0.32
C ILE A 306 7.79 -7.26 -1.08
N ARG A 307 6.73 -6.61 -1.59
CA ARG A 307 6.65 -5.99 -2.91
C ARG A 307 6.04 -4.58 -2.82
N PRO A 308 6.84 -3.56 -2.53
CA PRO A 308 6.31 -2.22 -2.36
C PRO A 308 5.88 -1.51 -3.65
N LYS A 309 6.50 -1.84 -4.80
CA LYS A 309 6.19 -1.21 -6.10
C LYS A 309 4.86 -1.72 -6.66
N GLY A 310 4.06 -0.83 -7.23
CA GLY A 310 2.75 -1.13 -7.85
C GLY A 310 1.56 -1.16 -6.88
N LEU A 311 1.76 -0.82 -5.60
CA LEU A 311 0.72 -0.75 -4.57
C LEU A 311 0.68 0.62 -3.87
N GLU A 312 1.44 1.60 -4.34
CA GLU A 312 1.69 2.87 -3.66
C GLU A 312 0.42 3.70 -3.52
N ASN A 313 -0.41 3.76 -4.56
CA ASN A 313 -1.67 4.50 -4.55
C ASN A 313 -2.71 3.78 -3.71
N LEU A 314 -2.79 2.44 -3.83
CA LEU A 314 -3.69 1.63 -3.02
C LEU A 314 -3.38 1.75 -1.52
N ALA A 315 -2.10 1.59 -1.14
CA ALA A 315 -1.65 1.72 0.25
C ALA A 315 -1.90 3.14 0.79
N SER A 316 -1.69 4.17 -0.03
CA SER A 316 -1.97 5.56 0.35
C SER A 316 -3.46 5.81 0.58
N ALA A 317 -4.32 5.28 -0.30
CA ALA A 317 -5.77 5.42 -0.16
C ALA A 317 -6.30 4.73 1.10
N ILE A 318 -5.80 3.52 1.42
CA ILE A 318 -6.14 2.79 2.64
C ILE A 318 -5.77 3.58 3.90
N GLN A 319 -4.57 4.18 3.94
CA GLN A 319 -4.13 5.01 5.07
C GLN A 319 -5.05 6.21 5.32
N ILE A 320 -5.63 6.76 4.27
CA ILE A 320 -6.59 7.88 4.35
C ILE A 320 -7.93 7.37 4.86
N GLU A 321 -8.44 6.26 4.32
CA GLU A 321 -9.71 5.66 4.74
C GLU A 321 -9.70 5.31 6.23
N ASP A 322 -8.67 4.61 6.69
CA ASP A 322 -8.51 4.25 8.10
C ASP A 322 -8.49 5.47 9.03
N LYS A 323 -7.86 6.59 8.62
CA LYS A 323 -7.85 7.84 9.39
C LYS A 323 -9.26 8.43 9.48
N VAL A 324 -10.00 8.46 8.36
CA VAL A 324 -11.37 8.97 8.31
C VAL A 324 -12.31 8.11 9.15
N SER A 325 -12.18 6.78 9.05
CA SER A 325 -12.97 5.81 9.80
C SER A 325 -12.78 5.99 11.32
N LYS A 326 -11.52 6.09 11.80
CA LYS A 326 -11.22 6.36 13.21
C LYS A 326 -11.74 7.71 13.71
N ALA A 327 -11.70 8.75 12.88
CA ALA A 327 -12.24 10.06 13.25
C ALA A 327 -13.76 10.00 13.46
N ARG A 328 -14.49 9.29 12.59
CA ARG A 328 -15.94 9.08 12.72
C ARG A 328 -16.32 8.29 13.98
N GLU A 329 -15.55 7.24 14.29
CA GLU A 329 -15.78 6.45 15.51
C GLU A 329 -15.65 7.32 16.78
N ALA A 330 -14.64 8.19 16.84
CA ALA A 330 -14.45 9.12 17.96
C ALA A 330 -15.63 10.09 18.14
N GLU A 331 -16.20 10.60 17.04
CA GLU A 331 -17.37 11.50 17.06
C GLU A 331 -18.64 10.81 17.58
N VAL A 332 -18.89 9.55 17.23
CA VAL A 332 -20.08 8.81 17.69
C VAL A 332 -20.05 8.59 19.21
N THR A 333 -18.87 8.33 19.78
CA THR A 333 -18.70 8.19 21.24
C THR A 333 -18.96 9.47 22.03
N THR A 334 -18.90 10.66 21.41
CA THR A 334 -19.12 11.93 22.12
C THR A 334 -20.58 12.40 22.13
N GLN A 335 -21.47 11.76 21.35
CA GLN A 335 -22.89 12.16 21.25
C GLN A 335 -23.88 11.27 22.04
N GLY A 336 -23.41 10.31 22.83
CA GLY A 336 -24.25 9.56 23.78
C GLY A 336 -23.84 9.79 25.24
N GLY A 337 -24.66 10.47 26.04
CA GLY A 337 -24.49 10.60 27.50
C GLY A 337 -25.82 10.49 28.26
N PRO A 338 -25.90 10.72 29.60
CA PRO A 338 -24.83 10.91 30.60
C PRO A 338 -25.01 10.10 31.93
N ALA A 339 -23.94 9.96 32.76
CA ALA A 339 -23.98 9.98 34.25
C ALA A 339 -22.58 9.80 34.90
N ASP A 340 -22.25 10.77 35.75
CA ASP A 340 -21.40 10.80 36.96
C ASP A 340 -19.85 10.68 36.95
N GLU A 341 -19.28 11.85 37.31
CA GLU A 341 -18.17 12.16 38.23
C GLU A 341 -16.68 12.01 37.84
N GLU A 342 -16.10 13.21 37.63
CA GLU A 342 -14.81 13.74 38.12
C GLU A 342 -13.48 12.99 37.88
N SER A 343 -12.63 13.58 37.03
CA SER A 343 -11.37 14.21 37.47
C SER A 343 -10.65 14.84 36.28
N GLY A 344 -10.26 16.11 36.43
CA GLY A 344 -9.76 16.96 35.36
C GLY A 344 -8.32 16.70 34.92
N ALA A 345 -8.04 17.10 33.68
CA ALA A 345 -6.77 17.67 33.24
C ALA A 345 -7.01 18.47 31.95
N THR A 346 -6.73 19.77 32.04
CA THR A 346 -6.93 20.80 31.02
C THR A 346 -6.02 20.55 29.82
N VAL A 347 -6.59 20.28 28.64
CA VAL A 347 -5.84 20.32 27.37
C VAL A 347 -6.04 21.71 26.76
N THR A 348 -5.03 22.56 26.89
CA THR A 348 -4.92 23.82 26.15
C THR A 348 -4.54 23.52 24.70
N THR A 349 -5.50 23.63 23.80
CA THR A 349 -5.28 23.65 22.35
C THR A 349 -4.82 25.05 21.93
N GLU A 350 -3.52 25.24 21.77
CA GLU A 350 -2.97 26.44 21.14
C GLU A 350 -3.32 26.47 19.65
N LYS A 351 -4.01 27.55 19.28
CA LYS A 351 -4.47 27.87 17.93
C LYS A 351 -3.28 28.20 17.02
N LEU A 352 -3.15 27.44 15.92
CA LEU A 352 -2.38 27.82 14.74
C LEU A 352 -2.97 29.10 14.13
N LYS A 353 -2.26 30.23 14.26
CA LYS A 353 -2.52 31.46 13.51
C LYS A 353 -1.65 31.46 12.25
N TYR A 354 -2.31 31.39 11.08
CA TYR A 354 -1.72 31.84 9.82
C TYR A 354 -1.62 33.36 9.85
N ALA A 355 -0.39 33.88 9.81
CA ALA A 355 -0.13 35.29 9.57
C ALA A 355 0.49 35.42 8.18
N SER A 356 -0.24 36.07 7.29
CA SER A 356 0.24 36.57 6.01
C SER A 356 1.08 37.81 6.28
N GLU A 357 2.35 37.82 5.88
CA GLU A 357 3.13 39.05 5.89
C GLU A 357 3.94 39.26 4.61
N THR A 358 4.00 40.55 4.31
CA THR A 358 4.28 41.25 3.07
C THR A 358 5.76 41.27 2.69
N VAL A 359 5.95 41.29 1.36
CA VAL A 359 7.20 41.52 0.64
C VAL A 359 7.92 42.79 1.12
N LEU A 360 9.18 42.64 1.53
CA LEU A 360 10.16 43.75 1.57
C LEU A 360 11.49 43.28 0.97
N VAL A 361 11.87 43.94 -0.12
CA VAL A 361 13.16 43.87 -0.79
C VAL A 361 14.19 44.67 -0.01
N PRO A 362 15.45 44.20 0.08
CA PRO A 362 16.56 45.14 -0.06
C PRO A 362 17.59 44.67 -1.09
N THR A 363 18.15 45.68 -1.75
CA THR A 363 19.03 45.63 -2.92
C THR A 363 20.51 45.73 -2.52
N ARG A 364 21.34 45.00 -3.27
CA ARG A 364 22.73 45.28 -3.70
C ARG A 364 23.93 45.08 -2.75
N SER A 365 24.62 43.96 -3.04
CA SER A 365 26.01 43.83 -3.53
C SER A 365 27.20 44.31 -2.70
N THR A 366 28.11 43.36 -2.42
CA THR A 366 29.54 43.45 -2.80
C THR A 366 30.05 42.05 -3.19
N PRO A 367 31.04 41.95 -4.10
CA PRO A 367 31.43 40.68 -4.75
C PRO A 367 32.46 39.94 -3.89
N LEU A 368 32.24 38.64 -3.67
CA LEU A 368 33.27 37.75 -3.15
C LEU A 368 33.86 36.98 -4.33
N GLU A 369 35.18 37.09 -4.39
CA GLU A 369 36.08 36.58 -5.41
C GLU A 369 35.91 35.07 -5.60
N GLU A 370 35.86 34.67 -6.87
CA GLU A 370 36.08 33.30 -7.32
C GLU A 370 37.49 32.88 -6.89
N ASN A 371 37.57 32.06 -5.84
CA ASN A 371 38.78 31.32 -5.54
C ASN A 371 38.60 29.89 -6.04
N ASP A 372 38.97 29.75 -7.31
CA ASP A 372 39.17 28.49 -8.00
C ASP A 372 40.43 27.82 -7.40
N SER A 373 40.25 27.10 -6.29
CA SER A 373 41.28 26.22 -5.75
C SER A 373 40.76 24.80 -5.72
N ALA A 374 41.36 23.94 -6.55
CA ALA A 374 41.14 22.51 -6.61
C ALA A 374 41.12 21.90 -5.19
N ALA A 375 39.91 21.66 -4.68
CA ALA A 375 39.71 20.96 -3.42
C ALA A 375 40.03 19.48 -3.66
N ALA A 376 40.92 18.92 -2.84
CA ALA A 376 41.04 17.47 -2.73
C ALA A 376 39.65 16.89 -2.43
N ASP A 377 39.22 15.89 -3.20
CA ASP A 377 37.89 15.26 -3.08
C ASP A 377 37.66 14.76 -1.63
N PHE A 378 36.91 15.52 -0.84
CA PHE A 378 36.50 15.14 0.50
C PHE A 378 35.30 14.18 0.40
N VAL A 379 35.57 12.89 0.61
CA VAL A 379 34.54 11.86 0.67
C VAL A 379 33.96 11.81 2.07
N PHE A 380 32.63 11.79 2.21
CA PHE A 380 32.01 11.66 3.54
C PHE A 380 32.41 10.37 4.24
N GLU A 381 32.60 10.44 5.55
CA GLU A 381 32.78 9.29 6.42
C GLU A 381 31.73 9.29 7.52
N TYR A 382 31.15 8.12 7.79
CA TYR A 382 30.17 7.93 8.86
C TYR A 382 30.66 6.83 9.81
N PRO A 383 30.39 6.97 11.11
CA PRO A 383 30.76 5.96 12.10
C PRO A 383 29.97 4.66 11.91
N LEU A 384 30.49 3.56 12.47
CA LEU A 384 29.93 2.22 12.29
C LEU A 384 28.50 2.08 12.80
N ASP A 385 28.14 2.79 13.87
CA ASP A 385 26.78 2.83 14.43
C ASP A 385 25.76 3.48 13.47
N ALA A 386 26.18 4.42 12.62
CA ALA A 386 25.35 5.02 11.59
C ALA A 386 25.21 4.11 10.35
N LEU A 387 26.31 3.43 9.98
CA LEU A 387 26.32 2.45 8.90
C LEU A 387 25.56 1.17 9.27
N ARG A 388 25.54 0.80 10.54
CA ARG A 388 24.73 -0.30 11.10
C ARG A 388 23.53 0.27 11.83
N ASP A 389 22.45 0.54 11.08
CA ASP A 389 21.21 1.10 11.65
C ASP A 389 20.64 0.23 12.79
N SER A 390 20.90 -1.07 12.83
CA SER A 390 20.55 -1.95 13.96
C SER A 390 21.30 -1.61 15.26
N ALA A 391 22.50 -1.03 15.16
CA ALA A 391 23.35 -0.62 16.27
C ALA A 391 23.23 0.88 16.62
N TYR A 392 22.45 1.66 15.87
CA TYR A 392 22.27 3.08 16.14
C TYR A 392 21.46 3.30 17.42
N GLU A 393 22.09 3.91 18.44
CA GLU A 393 21.46 4.20 19.71
C GLU A 393 20.64 5.50 19.64
N LEU A 394 19.36 5.40 19.98
CA LEU A 394 18.46 6.54 20.06
C LEU A 394 18.45 7.06 21.50
N ASP A 395 19.09 8.21 21.74
CA ASP A 395 18.98 8.90 23.02
C ASP A 395 17.60 9.56 23.20
N GLY A 396 16.90 9.83 22.10
CA GLY A 396 15.52 10.34 22.06
C GLY A 396 15.35 11.75 22.62
N SER A 397 16.46 12.46 22.81
CA SER A 397 16.50 13.78 23.45
C SER A 397 16.32 14.93 22.45
N ASP A 398 16.67 14.71 21.18
CA ASP A 398 16.52 15.70 20.11
C ASP A 398 15.46 15.34 19.06
N SER A 399 15.15 16.33 18.22
CA SER A 399 14.09 16.29 17.21
C SER A 399 14.35 15.23 16.13
N ILE A 400 15.62 15.00 15.78
CA ILE A 400 16.04 14.09 14.71
C ILE A 400 15.95 12.65 15.19
N ASP A 401 16.47 12.32 16.38
CA ASP A 401 16.38 10.98 16.95
C ASP A 401 14.92 10.61 17.28
N ALA A 402 14.09 11.58 17.69
CA ALA A 402 12.66 11.36 17.82
C ALA A 402 12.00 10.99 16.48
N ALA A 403 12.38 11.66 15.38
CA ALA A 403 11.90 11.33 14.04
C ALA A 403 12.39 9.96 13.58
N ILE A 404 13.68 9.63 13.76
CA ILE A 404 14.24 8.32 13.43
C ILE A 404 13.51 7.20 14.19
N LYS A 405 13.31 7.37 15.51
CA LYS A 405 12.57 6.41 16.34
C LYS A 405 11.16 6.15 15.80
N ALA A 406 10.46 7.22 15.41
CA ALA A 406 9.12 7.11 14.86
C ALA A 406 9.11 6.42 13.48
N LEU A 407 10.12 6.68 12.64
CA LEU A 407 10.26 6.03 11.33
C LEU A 407 10.54 4.53 11.43
N LYS A 408 11.31 4.10 12.44
CA LYS A 408 11.61 2.68 12.74
C LYS A 408 10.42 1.88 13.30
N SER A 409 9.27 2.52 13.50
CA SER A 409 8.08 1.84 14.05
C SER A 409 7.37 0.88 13.08
N HIS A 410 7.62 0.99 11.77
CA HIS A 410 6.87 0.30 10.71
C HIS A 410 5.34 0.49 10.79
N ASN A 411 4.92 1.58 11.43
CA ASN A 411 3.53 1.95 11.58
C ASN A 411 3.27 3.25 10.82
N TRP A 412 2.52 3.16 9.72
CA TRP A 412 2.16 4.31 8.89
C TRP A 412 1.59 5.50 9.68
N TYR A 413 0.85 5.25 10.76
CA TYR A 413 0.25 6.31 11.59
C TYR A 413 1.27 7.03 12.47
N VAL A 414 2.43 6.43 12.73
CA VAL A 414 3.56 7.02 13.46
C VAL A 414 4.58 7.60 12.49
N GLN A 415 4.85 6.90 11.39
CA GLN A 415 5.81 7.29 10.36
C GLN A 415 5.36 8.56 9.61
N ASN A 416 4.10 8.65 9.21
CA ASN A 416 3.61 9.78 8.41
C ASN A 416 3.75 11.13 9.13
N PRO A 417 3.31 11.28 10.41
CA PRO A 417 3.56 12.49 11.16
C PRO A 417 5.05 12.81 11.35
N ALA A 418 5.91 11.79 11.51
CA ALA A 418 7.35 11.98 11.66
C ALA A 418 7.94 12.65 10.40
N VAL A 419 7.63 12.14 9.20
CA VAL A 419 8.07 12.75 7.94
C VAL A 419 7.57 14.19 7.81
N GLN A 420 6.30 14.45 8.14
CA GLN A 420 5.72 15.81 8.06
C GLN A 420 6.38 16.79 9.02
N ASN A 421 6.91 16.31 10.15
CA ASN A 421 7.56 17.14 11.16
C ASN A 421 9.01 17.49 10.80
N ILE A 422 9.65 16.83 9.82
CA ILE A 422 11.04 17.11 9.42
C ILE A 422 11.25 18.58 9.07
N LYS A 423 10.27 19.22 8.43
CA LYS A 423 10.31 20.65 8.08
C LYS A 423 10.53 21.59 9.28
N LYS A 424 10.23 21.14 10.51
CA LYS A 424 10.35 21.95 11.73
C LYS A 424 11.79 22.05 12.22
N PHE A 425 12.62 21.06 11.90
CA PHE A 425 14.00 20.95 12.38
C PHE A 425 15.03 20.86 11.24
N ARG A 426 14.61 21.06 9.99
CA ARG A 426 15.48 20.99 8.79
C ARG A 426 16.70 21.93 8.83
N ASP A 427 16.59 23.00 9.62
CA ASP A 427 17.59 24.06 9.77
C ASP A 427 18.41 23.89 11.08
N GLU A 428 18.17 22.82 11.85
CA GLU A 428 18.94 22.51 13.07
C GLU A 428 20.37 22.07 12.74
N GLU A 429 21.34 22.57 13.49
CA GLU A 429 22.71 22.06 13.43
C GLU A 429 22.80 20.75 14.21
N ALA A 430 23.15 19.67 13.53
CA ALA A 430 23.30 18.36 14.11
C ALA A 430 24.45 17.59 13.45
N GLU A 431 24.91 16.54 14.12
CA GLU A 431 25.99 15.70 13.61
C GLU A 431 25.60 15.07 12.26
N PRO A 432 26.51 15.04 11.25
CA PRO A 432 26.25 14.45 9.94
C PRO A 432 25.64 13.06 9.96
N ARG A 433 26.03 12.23 10.93
CA ARG A 433 25.50 10.86 11.10
C ARG A 433 23.99 10.83 11.36
N LYS A 434 23.43 11.82 12.07
CA LYS A 434 21.99 11.85 12.37
C LYS A 434 21.17 12.07 11.11
N TRP A 435 21.61 13.02 10.27
CA TRP A 435 21.00 13.28 8.95
C TRP A 435 21.13 12.08 8.02
N PHE A 436 22.29 11.41 8.01
CA PHE A 436 22.49 10.17 7.27
C PHE A 436 21.51 9.07 7.70
N VAL A 437 21.39 8.79 9.00
CA VAL A 437 20.47 7.77 9.53
C VAL A 437 19.01 8.17 9.28
N LEU A 438 18.66 9.44 9.40
CA LEU A 438 17.33 9.95 9.03
C LEU A 438 17.03 9.67 7.55
N GLY A 439 17.99 9.93 6.65
CA GLY A 439 17.86 9.66 5.21
C GLY A 439 17.58 8.18 4.92
N ARG A 440 18.31 7.27 5.57
CA ARG A 440 18.04 5.82 5.48
C ARG A 440 16.60 5.50 5.88
N ASN A 441 16.16 6.02 7.02
CA ASN A 441 14.85 5.71 7.59
C ASN A 441 13.68 6.33 6.81
N ILE A 442 13.85 7.49 6.17
CA ILE A 442 12.88 8.04 5.22
C ILE A 442 12.72 7.09 4.02
N TYR A 443 13.85 6.64 3.44
CA TYR A 443 13.83 5.69 2.33
C TYR A 443 13.16 4.37 2.72
N GLN A 444 13.50 3.83 3.90
CA GLN A 444 12.84 2.63 4.43
C GLN A 444 11.33 2.80 4.59
N ALA A 445 10.87 3.94 5.11
CA ALA A 445 9.44 4.23 5.26
C ALA A 445 8.74 4.36 3.90
N ALA A 446 9.40 4.95 2.90
CA ALA A 446 8.87 5.02 1.54
C ALA A 446 8.76 3.62 0.91
N CYS A 447 9.78 2.76 1.07
CA CYS A 447 9.70 1.35 0.68
C CYS A 447 8.68 0.55 1.49
N GLY A 448 8.19 1.06 2.62
CA GLY A 448 7.07 0.49 3.37
C GLY A 448 5.72 1.08 2.96
N ASN A 449 5.67 1.89 1.90
CA ASN A 449 4.49 2.62 1.43
C ASN A 449 3.87 3.61 2.43
N ALA A 450 4.65 4.15 3.38
CA ALA A 450 4.18 5.26 4.20
C ALA A 450 3.90 6.48 3.32
N GLN A 451 2.65 6.95 3.25
CA GLN A 451 2.19 7.97 2.31
C GLN A 451 3.09 9.21 2.27
N LYS A 452 3.50 9.74 3.42
CA LYS A 452 4.30 10.96 3.50
C LYS A 452 5.75 10.75 3.10
N ALA A 453 6.29 9.54 3.32
CA ALA A 453 7.59 9.19 2.78
C ALA A 453 7.54 9.00 1.26
N LEU A 454 6.46 8.40 0.72
CA LEU A 454 6.23 8.33 -0.73
C LEU A 454 6.13 9.72 -1.37
N GLU A 455 5.38 10.64 -0.76
CA GLU A 455 5.30 12.03 -1.20
C GLU A 455 6.67 12.73 -1.15
N PHE A 456 7.47 12.44 -0.12
CA PHE A 456 8.84 12.95 0.00
C PHE A 456 9.72 12.45 -1.15
N MET A 457 9.66 11.15 -1.48
CA MET A 457 10.42 10.58 -2.59
C MET A 457 9.98 11.14 -3.95
N LYS A 458 8.66 11.20 -4.21
CA LYS A 458 8.12 11.73 -5.47
C LYS A 458 8.53 13.18 -5.74
N ASN A 459 8.78 13.96 -4.69
CA ASN A 459 9.22 15.36 -4.76
C ASN A 459 10.65 15.53 -4.21
N LEU A 460 11.49 14.50 -4.31
CA LEU A 460 12.79 14.43 -3.63
C LEU A 460 13.67 15.65 -3.93
N ASP A 461 13.67 16.13 -5.17
CA ASP A 461 14.39 17.32 -5.59
C ASP A 461 13.93 18.59 -4.88
N ILE A 462 12.60 18.80 -4.78
CA ILE A 462 12.01 19.94 -4.08
C ILE A 462 12.24 19.81 -2.57
N GLU A 463 12.13 18.61 -2.01
CA GLU A 463 12.31 18.39 -0.58
C GLU A 463 13.79 18.55 -0.16
N LEU A 464 14.75 18.03 -0.92
CA LEU A 464 16.18 18.20 -0.63
C LEU A 464 16.61 19.67 -0.73
N ALA A 465 16.07 20.43 -1.70
CA ALA A 465 16.36 21.87 -1.86
C ALA A 465 15.90 22.74 -0.68
N ARG A 466 15.08 22.19 0.24
CA ARG A 466 14.63 22.89 1.46
C ARG A 466 15.62 22.79 2.61
N PHE A 467 16.65 21.95 2.52
CA PHE A 467 17.68 21.79 3.54
C PHE A 467 18.94 22.57 3.16
N PRO A 468 19.81 22.90 4.12
CA PRO A 468 21.17 23.29 3.83
C PRO A 468 21.87 22.26 2.93
N GLN A 469 22.68 22.71 1.95
CA GLN A 469 23.23 21.84 0.91
C GLN A 469 24.00 20.61 1.44
N GLN A 470 24.76 20.78 2.52
CA GLN A 470 25.49 19.67 3.16
C GLN A 470 24.54 18.69 3.85
N THR A 471 23.51 19.19 4.54
CA THR A 471 22.45 18.37 5.16
C THR A 471 21.70 17.54 4.12
N ALA A 472 21.34 18.15 2.98
CA ALA A 472 20.71 17.46 1.87
C ALA A 472 21.60 16.32 1.32
N ASN A 473 22.90 16.56 1.22
CA ASN A 473 23.90 15.57 0.84
C ASN A 473 24.00 14.40 1.83
N HIS A 474 23.95 14.66 3.15
CA HIS A 474 23.93 13.60 4.17
C HIS A 474 22.65 12.77 4.11
N LEU A 475 21.49 13.42 3.95
CA LEU A 475 20.21 12.73 3.76
C LEU A 475 20.24 11.81 2.52
N LEU A 476 20.67 12.34 1.37
CA LEU A 476 20.76 11.57 0.13
C LEU A 476 21.78 10.44 0.24
N SER A 477 22.91 10.66 0.91
CA SER A 477 23.91 9.62 1.21
C SER A 477 23.28 8.46 2.00
N GLY A 478 22.44 8.77 2.98
CA GLY A 478 21.67 7.80 3.75
C GLY A 478 20.71 7.00 2.88
N MET A 479 19.91 7.67 2.05
CA MET A 479 18.97 7.02 1.13
C MET A 479 19.68 6.09 0.14
N LEU A 480 20.78 6.55 -0.46
CA LEU A 480 21.63 5.74 -1.35
C LEU A 480 22.21 4.52 -0.63
N TYR A 481 22.72 4.70 0.59
CA TYR A 481 23.28 3.59 1.37
C TYR A 481 22.23 2.52 1.66
N GLU A 482 20.99 2.91 1.98
CA GLU A 482 19.90 1.99 2.26
C GLU A 482 19.51 1.10 1.07
N ILE A 483 19.73 1.58 -0.18
CA ILE A 483 19.52 0.78 -1.40
C ILE A 483 20.44 -0.43 -1.43
N TYR A 484 21.71 -0.26 -1.08
CA TYR A 484 22.75 -1.29 -1.27
C TYR A 484 23.12 -2.05 0.00
N PHE A 485 22.88 -1.49 1.19
CA PHE A 485 23.29 -2.08 2.47
C PHE A 485 22.10 -2.32 3.40
N ASN A 486 22.16 -3.40 4.18
CA ASN A 486 21.13 -3.77 5.14
C ASN A 486 21.30 -3.03 6.49
N SER A 487 20.44 -3.35 7.47
CA SER A 487 20.49 -2.76 8.82
C SER A 487 21.80 -3.04 9.55
N ASP A 488 22.49 -4.13 9.20
CA ASP A 488 23.76 -4.56 9.81
C ASP A 488 24.99 -4.02 9.05
N GLY A 489 24.76 -3.16 8.05
CA GLY A 489 25.79 -2.56 7.21
C GLY A 489 26.40 -3.51 6.19
N GLU A 490 25.75 -4.64 5.92
CA GLU A 490 26.20 -5.66 4.97
C GLU A 490 25.62 -5.38 3.58
N PHE A 491 26.40 -5.67 2.54
CA PHE A 491 25.96 -5.52 1.15
C PHE A 491 24.80 -6.48 0.84
N ARG A 492 23.73 -5.95 0.24
CA ARG A 492 22.54 -6.71 -0.13
C ARG A 492 22.78 -7.53 -1.40
N GLY A 493 22.38 -8.80 -1.39
CA GLY A 493 22.33 -9.61 -2.63
C GLY A 493 21.35 -9.01 -3.66
N THR A 494 20.20 -8.54 -3.17
CA THR A 494 19.20 -7.82 -3.96
C THR A 494 19.05 -6.40 -3.41
N PRO A 495 19.36 -5.36 -4.20
CA PRO A 495 19.20 -3.98 -3.75
C PRO A 495 17.74 -3.64 -3.45
N LYS A 496 17.53 -2.68 -2.53
CA LYS A 496 16.21 -2.18 -2.16
C LYS A 496 15.80 -1.06 -3.12
N ALA A 497 15.51 -1.39 -4.37
CA ALA A 497 15.42 -0.41 -5.47
C ALA A 497 14.01 0.16 -5.74
N ALA A 498 13.07 0.07 -4.80
CA ALA A 498 11.67 0.45 -5.03
C ALA A 498 11.47 1.92 -5.47
N HIS A 499 12.30 2.83 -4.94
CA HIS A 499 12.29 4.27 -5.25
C HIS A 499 13.64 4.71 -5.84
N ILE A 500 14.23 3.84 -6.68
CA ILE A 500 15.55 4.10 -7.26
C ILE A 500 15.52 5.22 -8.30
N GLU A 501 14.40 5.38 -9.00
CA GLU A 501 14.24 6.35 -10.07
C GLU A 501 14.47 7.79 -9.58
N GLU A 502 13.88 8.14 -8.44
CA GLU A 502 13.99 9.46 -7.81
C GLU A 502 15.40 9.70 -7.29
N ILE A 503 16.01 8.69 -6.66
CA ILE A 503 17.38 8.77 -6.15
C ILE A 503 18.37 8.95 -7.30
N MET A 504 18.24 8.16 -8.36
CA MET A 504 19.13 8.21 -9.51
C MET A 504 19.02 9.53 -10.27
N LYS A 505 17.83 10.15 -10.31
CA LYS A 505 17.67 11.51 -10.84
C LYS A 505 18.36 12.57 -9.98
N ALA A 506 18.28 12.45 -8.64
CA ALA A 506 18.89 13.41 -7.73
C ALA A 506 20.42 13.40 -7.85
N VAL A 507 21.05 12.23 -7.89
CA VAL A 507 22.52 12.08 -7.96
C VAL A 507 23.16 12.56 -9.27
N MET A 508 22.36 12.82 -10.32
CA MET A 508 22.87 13.43 -11.56
C MET A 508 23.17 14.93 -11.41
N LYS A 509 22.68 15.58 -10.35
CA LYS A 509 22.95 17.01 -10.11
C LYS A 509 24.30 17.20 -9.44
N ALA A 510 25.09 18.14 -9.94
CA ALA A 510 26.45 18.41 -9.44
C ALA A 510 26.52 18.72 -7.93
N GLU A 511 25.47 19.33 -7.40
CA GLU A 511 25.34 19.69 -5.98
C GLU A 511 25.31 18.47 -5.03
N PHE A 512 25.09 17.26 -5.56
CA PHE A 512 25.09 16.00 -4.81
C PHE A 512 26.34 15.12 -5.06
N LYS A 513 27.41 15.68 -5.62
CA LYS A 513 28.68 14.96 -5.87
C LYS A 513 29.19 14.20 -4.65
N ASN A 514 29.15 14.81 -3.46
CA ASN A 514 29.66 14.17 -2.23
C ASN A 514 28.87 12.91 -1.85
N ALA A 515 27.56 12.88 -2.08
CA ALA A 515 26.75 11.69 -1.87
C ALA A 515 27.11 10.57 -2.87
N CYS A 516 27.38 10.93 -4.13
CA CYS A 516 27.85 10.01 -5.17
C CYS A 516 29.23 9.41 -4.83
N ASP A 517 30.19 10.27 -4.48
CA ASP A 517 31.55 9.84 -4.13
C ASP A 517 31.53 8.94 -2.88
N PHE A 518 30.71 9.29 -1.89
CA PHE A 518 30.50 8.47 -0.71
C PHE A 518 30.00 7.07 -1.08
N ILE A 519 28.89 6.95 -1.81
CA ILE A 519 28.33 5.62 -2.10
C ILE A 519 29.28 4.83 -3.00
N ALA A 520 29.91 5.46 -3.99
CA ALA A 520 30.92 4.85 -4.85
C ALA A 520 32.05 4.24 -4.02
N SER A 521 32.56 4.96 -3.03
CA SER A 521 33.61 4.45 -2.12
C SER A 521 33.20 3.17 -1.36
N LYS A 522 31.90 2.98 -1.11
CA LYS A 522 31.36 1.80 -0.40
C LYS A 522 31.09 0.63 -1.33
N ILE A 523 30.60 0.88 -2.54
CA ILE A 523 30.23 -0.18 -3.49
C ILE A 523 31.38 -0.68 -4.36
N ASN A 524 32.51 0.03 -4.43
CA ASN A 524 33.68 -0.38 -5.23
C ASN A 524 34.25 -1.76 -4.86
N ASN A 525 34.11 -2.20 -3.60
CA ASN A 525 34.53 -3.56 -3.20
C ASN A 525 33.57 -4.66 -3.69
N HIS A 526 32.47 -4.28 -4.34
CA HIS A 526 31.40 -5.14 -4.82
C HIS A 526 31.09 -4.91 -6.31
N GLU A 527 32.06 -4.43 -7.12
CA GLU A 527 31.83 -4.05 -8.52
C GLU A 527 31.16 -5.14 -9.37
N ASN A 528 31.51 -6.41 -9.18
CA ASN A 528 30.87 -7.54 -9.89
C ASN A 528 29.37 -7.66 -9.59
N ASN A 529 28.93 -7.08 -8.47
CA ASN A 529 27.55 -7.05 -8.01
C ASN A 529 26.90 -5.66 -8.18
N ILE A 530 27.48 -4.75 -8.97
CA ILE A 530 26.85 -3.47 -9.32
C ILE A 530 26.59 -3.42 -10.82
N VAL A 531 25.32 -3.32 -11.20
CA VAL A 531 24.91 -3.27 -12.62
C VAL A 531 24.89 -1.83 -13.12
N PHE A 532 24.44 -0.90 -12.28
CA PHE A 532 24.38 0.52 -12.59
C PHE A 532 25.01 1.32 -11.46
N LYS A 533 25.98 2.18 -11.81
CA LYS A 533 26.70 3.02 -10.85
C LYS A 533 25.93 4.34 -10.63
N PRO A 534 25.60 4.72 -9.38
CA PRO A 534 24.99 6.03 -9.10
C PRO A 534 25.81 7.17 -9.69
N GLY A 535 25.14 8.12 -10.36
CA GLY A 535 25.78 9.24 -11.07
C GLY A 535 26.28 8.91 -12.47
N SER A 536 26.13 7.67 -12.95
CA SER A 536 26.39 7.33 -14.36
C SER A 536 25.28 7.84 -15.28
N ALA A 537 25.64 8.22 -16.51
CA ALA A 537 24.72 8.52 -17.61
C ALA A 537 24.56 7.36 -18.60
N ASP A 538 25.09 6.17 -18.27
CA ASP A 538 25.07 5.01 -19.16
C ASP A 538 23.64 4.50 -19.41
N CYS A 539 23.41 3.95 -20.60
CA CYS A 539 22.18 3.23 -20.93
C CYS A 539 22.46 1.75 -21.20
N LEU A 540 21.66 0.88 -20.61
CA LEU A 540 21.74 -0.57 -20.73
C LEU A 540 20.68 -1.07 -21.73
N PRO A 541 21.07 -1.79 -22.79
CA PRO A 541 20.13 -2.26 -23.80
C PRO A 541 19.27 -3.42 -23.27
N LEU A 542 17.94 -3.30 -23.44
CA LEU A 542 16.95 -4.35 -23.32
C LEU A 542 16.43 -4.70 -24.71
N ILE A 543 16.83 -5.87 -25.24
CA ILE A 543 16.45 -6.30 -26.58
C ILE A 543 15.26 -7.26 -26.46
N ILE A 544 14.15 -6.93 -27.11
CA ILE A 544 12.93 -7.74 -27.12
C ILE A 544 12.60 -8.11 -28.56
N GLN A 545 12.37 -9.40 -28.81
CA GLN A 545 11.91 -9.90 -30.09
C GLN A 545 10.52 -10.50 -29.93
N ILE A 546 9.59 -10.04 -30.77
CA ILE A 546 8.20 -10.52 -30.81
C ILE A 546 7.82 -10.99 -32.22
N THR A 547 6.92 -11.96 -32.28
CA THR A 547 6.27 -12.43 -33.51
C THR A 547 4.77 -12.23 -33.42
N GLU A 548 4.14 -12.05 -34.58
CA GLU A 548 2.69 -11.99 -34.72
C GLU A 548 2.16 -13.37 -35.06
N GLU A 549 1.19 -13.85 -34.29
CA GLU A 549 0.52 -15.14 -34.50
C GLU A 549 -1.00 -14.94 -34.58
N GLN A 550 -1.65 -15.68 -35.47
CA GLN A 550 -3.09 -15.70 -35.60
C GLN A 550 -3.64 -16.94 -34.88
N SER A 551 -4.55 -16.73 -33.93
CA SER A 551 -5.30 -17.82 -33.29
C SER A 551 -6.77 -17.76 -33.74
N GLU A 552 -7.31 -18.90 -34.18
CA GLU A 552 -8.74 -19.10 -34.37
C GLU A 552 -9.34 -19.62 -33.06
N ASP A 553 -10.17 -18.80 -32.41
CA ASP A 553 -10.97 -19.17 -31.25
C ASP A 553 -12.39 -18.63 -31.50
N ASP A 554 -13.41 -19.49 -31.42
CA ASP A 554 -14.85 -19.16 -31.54
C ASP A 554 -15.20 -18.12 -32.63
N GLU A 555 -14.95 -18.46 -33.90
CA GLU A 555 -15.34 -17.69 -35.11
C GLU A 555 -14.74 -16.27 -35.24
N GLN A 556 -13.75 -15.87 -34.42
CA GLN A 556 -12.99 -14.62 -34.58
C GLN A 556 -11.48 -14.87 -34.73
N ILE A 557 -10.88 -14.27 -35.76
CA ILE A 557 -9.41 -14.22 -35.90
C ILE A 557 -8.88 -13.24 -34.86
N LYS A 558 -8.16 -13.75 -33.85
CA LYS A 558 -7.49 -12.92 -32.85
C LYS A 558 -6.00 -12.88 -33.15
N GLN A 559 -5.48 -11.67 -33.35
CA GLN A 559 -4.05 -11.45 -33.52
C GLN A 559 -3.39 -11.41 -32.13
N THR A 560 -2.39 -12.25 -31.95
CA THR A 560 -1.61 -12.39 -30.72
C THR A 560 -0.15 -12.07 -30.98
N PHE A 561 0.56 -11.63 -29.95
CA PHE A 561 1.97 -11.27 -30.03
C PHE A 561 2.74 -12.18 -29.09
N VAL A 562 3.69 -12.96 -29.61
CA VAL A 562 4.44 -13.97 -28.83
C VAL A 562 5.88 -13.52 -28.68
N LEU A 563 6.41 -13.59 -27.45
CA LEU A 563 7.81 -13.33 -27.14
C LEU A 563 8.69 -14.44 -27.71
N GLN A 564 9.70 -14.05 -28.49
CA GLN A 564 10.74 -14.96 -28.99
C GLN A 564 12.03 -14.85 -28.20
N SER A 565 12.37 -13.65 -27.73
CA SER A 565 13.59 -13.40 -26.96
C SER A 565 13.44 -12.14 -26.11
N VAL A 566 14.01 -12.16 -24.91
CA VAL A 566 14.17 -11.00 -24.02
C VAL A 566 15.61 -11.02 -23.51
N GLN A 567 16.48 -10.16 -24.02
CA GLN A 567 17.88 -10.10 -23.62
C GLN A 567 18.17 -8.85 -22.79
N PHE A 568 18.81 -9.06 -21.64
CA PHE A 568 19.27 -7.98 -20.76
C PHE A 568 20.62 -8.34 -20.13
N LEU A 569 21.61 -7.45 -20.25
CA LEU A 569 23.01 -7.68 -19.86
C LEU A 569 23.64 -8.89 -20.56
N GLY A 570 23.29 -9.11 -21.83
CA GLY A 570 23.79 -10.23 -22.63
C GLY A 570 23.18 -11.61 -22.29
N ASN A 571 22.27 -11.68 -21.32
CA ASN A 571 21.61 -12.91 -20.90
C ASN A 571 20.18 -12.98 -21.46
N GLU A 572 19.79 -14.16 -21.96
CA GLU A 572 18.40 -14.49 -22.30
C GLU A 572 17.57 -14.63 -21.02
N ARG A 573 16.38 -14.03 -21.02
CA ARG A 573 15.47 -13.98 -19.87
C ARG A 573 14.26 -14.87 -20.02
N ILE A 574 14.04 -15.43 -21.21
CA ILE A 574 13.09 -16.52 -21.40
C ILE A 574 13.76 -17.85 -21.02
N ALA A 575 13.28 -18.49 -19.97
CA ALA A 575 13.82 -19.75 -19.44
C ALA A 575 12.76 -20.86 -19.40
N THR A 576 13.20 -22.12 -19.26
CA THR A 576 12.29 -23.25 -18.98
C THR A 576 12.05 -23.40 -17.49
N GLU A 577 10.95 -24.04 -17.09
CA GLU A 577 10.60 -24.28 -15.68
C GLU A 577 11.74 -24.91 -14.86
N ASP A 578 12.52 -25.82 -15.45
CA ASP A 578 13.65 -26.49 -14.79
C ASP A 578 14.85 -25.58 -14.47
N GLN A 579 14.92 -24.40 -15.09
CA GLN A 579 16.04 -23.45 -14.95
C GLN A 579 15.75 -22.35 -13.92
N ILE A 580 14.56 -22.38 -13.32
CA ILE A 580 14.06 -21.35 -12.42
C ILE A 580 13.88 -21.96 -11.02
N ASP A 581 14.28 -21.20 -10.01
CA ASP A 581 14.16 -21.60 -8.61
C ASP A 581 12.69 -21.91 -8.25
N VAL A 582 12.45 -22.83 -7.30
CA VAL A 582 11.12 -23.39 -7.01
C VAL A 582 10.07 -22.32 -6.72
N PHE A 583 10.50 -21.22 -6.11
CA PHE A 583 9.66 -20.05 -5.78
C PHE A 583 9.14 -19.27 -7.00
N PHE A 584 9.76 -19.42 -8.17
CA PHE A 584 9.44 -18.70 -9.41
C PHE A 584 8.93 -19.63 -10.53
N ARG A 585 8.65 -20.91 -10.22
CA ARG A 585 8.26 -21.98 -11.17
C ARG A 585 6.91 -21.77 -11.88
N SER A 586 6.24 -20.65 -11.70
CA SER A 586 4.98 -20.34 -12.36
C SER A 586 5.01 -18.90 -12.87
N GLY A 587 5.97 -18.57 -13.72
CA GLY A 587 5.98 -17.26 -14.37
C GLY A 587 4.74 -17.06 -15.28
N PRO A 588 4.41 -15.81 -15.63
CA PRO A 588 3.23 -15.50 -16.42
C PRO A 588 3.24 -16.18 -17.79
N SER A 589 2.07 -16.57 -18.29
CA SER A 589 1.90 -16.86 -19.73
C SER A 589 1.79 -15.57 -20.58
N ARG A 590 1.65 -14.38 -19.95
CA ARG A 590 1.43 -13.08 -20.60
C ARG A 590 2.11 -11.92 -19.86
N THR A 591 2.60 -10.91 -20.57
CA THR A 591 3.29 -9.72 -20.01
C THR A 591 3.17 -8.48 -20.91
N THR A 592 3.71 -7.34 -20.50
CA THR A 592 3.95 -6.14 -21.32
C THR A 592 5.41 -5.70 -21.26
N ILE A 593 5.84 -4.81 -22.16
CA ILE A 593 7.20 -4.23 -22.14
C ILE A 593 7.43 -3.41 -20.87
N ASP A 594 6.44 -2.62 -20.46
CA ASP A 594 6.54 -1.80 -19.25
C ASP A 594 6.68 -2.68 -17.99
N GLN A 595 5.99 -3.82 -17.94
CA GLN A 595 6.16 -4.80 -16.85
C GLN A 595 7.59 -5.36 -16.83
N ILE A 596 8.11 -5.82 -17.98
CA ILE A 596 9.49 -6.32 -18.10
C ILE A 596 10.49 -5.26 -17.64
N LYS A 597 10.33 -4.03 -18.12
CA LYS A 597 11.22 -2.91 -17.80
C LYS A 597 11.19 -2.56 -16.30
N SER A 598 9.99 -2.48 -15.72
CA SER A 598 9.79 -2.17 -14.30
C SER A 598 10.39 -3.25 -13.39
N GLU A 599 10.22 -4.52 -13.74
CA GLU A 599 10.79 -5.65 -12.98
C GLU A 599 12.32 -5.69 -13.06
N LEU A 600 12.89 -5.46 -14.23
CA LEU A 600 14.35 -5.36 -14.40
C LEU A 600 14.92 -4.16 -13.64
N SER A 601 14.26 -3.01 -13.71
CA SER A 601 14.65 -1.80 -12.97
C SER A 601 14.80 -2.09 -11.47
N ASN A 602 13.80 -2.76 -10.89
CA ASN A 602 13.80 -3.11 -9.48
C ASN A 602 14.85 -4.20 -9.16
N SER A 603 14.90 -5.28 -9.94
CA SER A 603 15.78 -6.43 -9.65
C SER A 603 17.26 -6.11 -9.80
N TYR A 604 17.61 -5.23 -10.75
CA TYR A 604 19.00 -4.88 -11.06
C TYR A 604 19.44 -3.53 -10.49
N ALA A 605 18.55 -2.81 -9.82
CA ALA A 605 18.80 -1.45 -9.34
C ALA A 605 19.27 -0.52 -10.47
N VAL A 606 18.52 -0.54 -11.58
CA VAL A 606 18.75 0.32 -12.75
C VAL A 606 17.56 1.26 -12.87
N PRO A 607 17.74 2.58 -12.96
CA PRO A 607 16.61 3.47 -13.19
C PRO A 607 15.99 3.22 -14.56
N GLU A 608 14.67 3.43 -14.70
CA GLU A 608 13.98 3.06 -15.94
C GLU A 608 14.45 3.91 -17.12
N TRP A 609 14.89 5.16 -16.89
CA TRP A 609 15.48 5.99 -17.95
C TRP A 609 16.80 5.44 -18.49
N ALA A 610 17.52 4.60 -17.73
CA ALA A 610 18.76 3.97 -18.16
C ALA A 610 18.54 2.62 -18.88
N ILE A 611 17.29 2.15 -19.02
CA ILE A 611 16.97 0.93 -19.78
C ILE A 611 16.50 1.31 -21.19
N ASP A 612 17.37 1.06 -22.18
CA ASP A 612 17.13 1.34 -23.60
C ASP A 612 16.41 0.15 -24.27
N VAL A 613 15.10 0.28 -24.48
CA VAL A 613 14.28 -0.79 -25.07
C VAL A 613 14.41 -0.83 -26.59
N ARG A 614 14.86 -1.97 -27.13
CA ARG A 614 15.01 -2.23 -28.56
C ARG A 614 14.06 -3.34 -28.99
N LEU A 615 12.99 -2.98 -29.70
CA LEU A 615 11.96 -3.90 -30.17
C LEU A 615 12.04 -4.08 -31.69
N ASN A 616 11.92 -5.32 -32.17
CA ASN A 616 11.90 -5.61 -33.61
C ASN A 616 10.63 -5.11 -34.33
N LEU A 617 9.50 -4.99 -33.61
CA LEU A 617 8.22 -4.45 -34.13
C LEU A 617 7.73 -3.26 -33.26
N PRO A 618 8.31 -2.05 -33.40
CA PRO A 618 8.08 -0.90 -32.52
C PRO A 618 6.61 -0.48 -32.39
N GLN A 619 5.81 -0.65 -33.44
CA GLN A 619 4.39 -0.29 -33.47
C GLN A 619 3.52 -1.09 -32.48
N HIS A 620 4.06 -2.16 -31.90
CA HIS A 620 3.37 -3.06 -30.97
C HIS A 620 3.88 -2.96 -29.53
N ALA A 621 4.61 -1.90 -29.18
CA ALA A 621 5.16 -1.71 -27.84
C ALA A 621 4.13 -1.76 -26.70
N ASN A 622 2.88 -1.35 -26.97
CA ASN A 622 1.80 -1.30 -25.99
C ASN A 622 0.89 -2.55 -25.98
N LYS A 623 1.30 -3.64 -26.67
CA LYS A 623 0.50 -4.87 -26.75
C LYS A 623 0.81 -5.81 -25.59
N ILE A 624 -0.17 -6.66 -25.28
CA ILE A 624 0.04 -7.82 -24.41
C ILE A 624 0.84 -8.85 -25.21
N LEU A 625 1.92 -9.33 -24.60
CA LEU A 625 2.85 -10.30 -25.16
C LEU A 625 2.63 -11.64 -24.46
N LEU A 626 2.54 -12.72 -25.22
CA LEU A 626 2.42 -14.09 -24.72
C LEU A 626 3.81 -14.71 -24.61
N LEU A 627 4.03 -15.53 -23.59
CA LEU A 627 5.19 -16.40 -23.54
C LEU A 627 4.96 -17.67 -24.36
N PRO A 628 6.02 -18.23 -24.98
CA PRO A 628 5.92 -19.54 -25.62
C PRO A 628 5.50 -20.62 -24.61
N PRO A 629 4.78 -21.68 -25.05
CA PRO A 629 4.37 -22.76 -24.15
C PRO A 629 5.54 -23.37 -23.37
N GLY A 630 5.38 -23.55 -22.05
CA GLY A 630 6.40 -24.11 -21.17
C GLY A 630 7.61 -23.19 -20.90
N LYS A 631 7.49 -21.90 -21.22
CA LYS A 631 8.51 -20.88 -20.96
C LYS A 631 8.04 -19.88 -19.91
N LEU A 632 8.99 -19.35 -19.16
CA LEU A 632 8.79 -18.35 -18.12
C LEU A 632 9.78 -17.20 -18.30
N LEU A 633 9.46 -16.02 -17.78
CA LEU A 633 10.39 -14.90 -17.69
C LEU A 633 11.17 -14.96 -16.37
N ASN A 634 12.50 -15.01 -16.45
CA ASN A 634 13.39 -14.82 -15.33
C ASN A 634 13.99 -13.41 -15.36
N LEU A 635 13.29 -12.46 -14.73
CA LEU A 635 13.72 -11.05 -14.61
C LEU A 635 14.42 -10.77 -13.27
N SER A 636 14.62 -11.80 -12.46
CA SER A 636 15.40 -11.72 -11.22
C SER A 636 16.90 -11.63 -11.53
N ARG A 637 17.67 -11.23 -10.51
CA ARG A 637 19.11 -11.04 -10.61
C ARG A 637 19.88 -12.35 -10.46
#